data_AF-A0A4W6D6N8-F1
#
_entry.id   AF-A0A4W6D6N8-F1
#
_cell.length_a   1.000
_cell.length_b   1.000
_cell.length_c   1.000
_cell.angle_alpha   90.00
_cell.angle_beta   90.00
_cell.angle_gamma   90.00
#
_symmetry.space_group_name_H-M   'P 1'
#
loop_
_entity.id
_entity.type
_entity.pdbx_description
1 polymer ?
#
loop_
_entity_poly.entity_id
_entity_poly.type
_entity_poly.pdbx_seq_one_letter_code
_entity_poly.pdbx_strand_id
1 'polypeptide(L)'
;EFIKLKQQLEAEFNQKRAKFKELYLSKEEELKRQTMALEGAQSELSSIQTQLAQARAEIETIKQEAIDQVRSQWQEEVASLQAIMKETVCEYERAQWNQYREAMEREVGDLRRRLTEGQEEENLEDEMKKAQEDAEKLRSVVMPMEQEIAALKAKLTTAEERVKELEASKVKELNHVLEAEKSCRTDLEMYVAVLNTQKSVLQEDAEKLRKELHDVCHKLELERQQHNQLKHTWQRANDQFLESQRLLMRDMQRIESVLSSEQLRQVEEMKKKDQEEDEKERLSQVKELHEDDGGDNTEPLEDLFLGLSVEEPHANHSAHGSMHSLDADVVAGGPTDPYKENLRRVQSTDSLGSSLSAQQGLGGQNHKAKSASHLDESDFGPLVGADCGVTDSSFGETSSISSIKLTASHFLLTKDQEKAIKAMTPEQEETASLLSSISHAPDTAYLPPAGYRLVSDSEWNLLQQEVKNAGRKLGRRCDMCSNYEKQLQAIQGQEAETRDQVKKLQVMLRQANDQLERTMTEKQNLEDSVKVGNEETAAKVSALMQRVQESETLLGTLQQAFSDAKRNTQEQMAVLVKSREQVADELSRLQRDNESLQGKHRLHIELQQQEDFQMPNTELQGLVLRLREDMVALRTSADHMEEKLKAEILFLKEQIQAEQCLKENLEDTLQLEIEGCKEEIASFSSLKTELERIKTEKEQSQVLDERDKAQRLQTELDVSEQVQKDFVKLSQTLQVQLERIRQADSLDRIRVILNDTNLTDINQLPET
;
A
#
# COMPACT_ATOMS: atom_id res chain seq x y z
N GLU A 1 44.99 7.67 -69.89
CA GLU A 1 44.15 7.96 -68.71
C GLU A 1 42.71 7.49 -68.85
N PHE A 2 42.00 7.86 -69.92
CA PHE A 2 40.60 7.47 -70.17
C PHE A 2 40.23 6.01 -69.83
N ILE A 3 41.09 5.03 -70.17
CA ILE A 3 40.87 3.61 -69.84
C ILE A 3 40.86 3.36 -68.31
N LYS A 4 41.75 4.00 -67.55
CA LYS A 4 41.78 3.90 -66.07
C LYS A 4 40.53 4.54 -65.46
N LEU A 5 40.13 5.71 -65.95
CA LEU A 5 38.91 6.39 -65.49
C LEU A 5 37.65 5.54 -65.77
N LYS A 6 37.56 4.94 -66.96
CA LYS A 6 36.50 4.00 -67.30
C LYS A 6 36.48 2.78 -66.36
N GLN A 7 37.63 2.16 -66.10
CA GLN A 7 37.73 1.03 -65.17
C GLN A 7 37.33 1.40 -63.74
N GLN A 8 37.68 2.62 -63.29
CA GLN A 8 37.30 3.13 -61.97
C GLN A 8 35.79 3.37 -61.85
N LEU A 9 35.16 3.97 -62.86
CA LEU A 9 33.71 4.14 -62.93
C LEU A 9 32.96 2.81 -63.03
N GLU A 10 33.48 1.83 -63.78
CA GLU A 10 32.93 0.47 -63.84
C GLU A 10 33.06 -0.25 -62.49
N ALA A 11 34.17 -0.08 -61.75
CA ALA A 11 34.35 -0.62 -60.41
C ALA A 11 33.38 0.01 -59.40
N GLU A 12 33.24 1.34 -59.40
CA GLU A 12 32.27 2.06 -58.56
C GLU A 12 30.82 1.67 -58.86
N PHE A 13 30.46 1.54 -60.14
CA PHE A 13 29.13 1.10 -60.54
C PHE A 13 28.83 -0.32 -60.05
N ASN A 14 29.79 -1.23 -60.20
CA ASN A 14 29.66 -2.60 -59.68
C ASN A 14 29.58 -2.64 -58.14
N GLN A 15 30.33 -1.78 -57.44
CA GLN A 15 30.25 -1.66 -55.98
C GLN A 15 28.89 -1.10 -55.52
N LYS A 16 28.38 -0.05 -56.18
CA LYS A 16 27.04 0.51 -55.92
C LYS A 16 25.96 -0.54 -56.17
N ARG A 17 26.03 -1.26 -57.29
CA ARG A 17 25.14 -2.39 -57.62
C ARG A 17 25.19 -3.52 -56.60
N ALA A 18 26.37 -3.87 -56.08
CA ALA A 18 26.52 -4.88 -55.03
C ALA A 18 25.81 -4.45 -53.74
N LYS A 19 26.06 -3.21 -53.27
CA LYS A 19 25.39 -2.63 -52.10
C LYS A 19 23.87 -2.55 -52.25
N PHE A 20 23.37 -2.17 -53.43
CA PHE A 20 21.92 -2.20 -53.72
C PHE A 20 21.33 -3.61 -53.66
N LYS A 21 22.05 -4.62 -54.18
CA LYS A 21 21.60 -6.03 -54.11
C LYS A 21 21.57 -6.54 -52.67
N GLU A 22 22.57 -6.21 -51.87
CA GLU A 22 22.65 -6.55 -50.45
C GLU A 22 21.52 -5.90 -49.64
N LEU A 23 21.29 -4.59 -49.85
CA LEU A 23 20.17 -3.87 -49.24
C LEU A 23 18.82 -4.47 -49.63
N TYR A 24 18.63 -4.85 -50.90
CA TYR A 24 17.41 -5.48 -51.39
C TYR A 24 17.17 -6.84 -50.72
N LEU A 25 18.19 -7.70 -50.64
CA LEU A 25 18.10 -9.01 -49.98
C LEU A 25 17.80 -8.86 -48.48
N SER A 26 18.47 -7.93 -47.80
CA SER A 26 18.19 -7.61 -46.39
C SER A 26 16.74 -7.15 -46.18
N LYS A 27 16.19 -6.33 -47.09
CA LYS A 27 14.78 -5.94 -47.06
C LYS A 27 13.81 -7.07 -47.40
N GLU A 28 14.20 -8.00 -48.28
CA GLU A 28 13.40 -9.19 -48.59
C GLU A 28 13.34 -10.17 -47.39
N GLU A 29 14.44 -10.33 -46.65
CA GLU A 29 14.50 -11.12 -45.40
C GLU A 29 13.72 -10.45 -44.25
N GLU A 30 13.81 -9.12 -44.13
CA GLU A 30 13.01 -8.34 -43.19
C GLU A 30 11.50 -8.52 -43.47
N LEU A 31 11.10 -8.39 -44.73
CA LEU A 31 9.72 -8.54 -45.14
C LEU A 31 9.20 -9.97 -44.89
N LYS A 32 10.03 -11.00 -45.11
CA LYS A 32 9.69 -12.39 -44.73
C LYS A 32 9.50 -12.57 -43.22
N ARG A 33 10.39 -12.00 -42.38
CA ARG A 33 10.24 -12.03 -40.92
C ARG A 33 8.96 -11.32 -40.47
N GLN A 34 8.62 -10.19 -41.07
CA GLN A 34 7.40 -9.45 -40.78
C GLN A 34 6.14 -10.23 -41.21
N THR A 35 6.16 -10.91 -42.37
CA THR A 35 5.07 -11.80 -42.80
C THR A 35 4.87 -12.95 -41.81
N MET A 36 5.93 -13.64 -41.39
CA MET A 36 5.83 -14.73 -40.40
C MET A 36 5.31 -14.24 -39.04
N ALA A 37 5.72 -13.05 -38.59
CA ALA A 37 5.20 -12.44 -37.37
C ALA A 37 3.71 -12.08 -37.48
N LEU A 38 3.26 -11.60 -38.65
CA LEU A 38 1.86 -11.31 -38.93
C LEU A 38 1.00 -12.59 -38.96
N GLU A 39 1.48 -13.67 -39.57
CA GLU A 39 0.83 -14.98 -39.56
C GLU A 39 0.72 -15.54 -38.13
N GLY A 40 1.78 -15.41 -37.32
CA GLY A 40 1.78 -15.74 -35.90
C GLY A 40 0.69 -14.98 -35.13
N ALA A 41 0.68 -13.66 -35.23
CA ALA A 41 -0.31 -12.80 -34.58
C ALA A 41 -1.76 -13.08 -35.06
N GLN A 42 -1.96 -13.41 -36.34
CA GLN A 42 -3.27 -13.83 -36.85
C GLN A 42 -3.73 -15.17 -36.24
N SER A 43 -2.80 -16.13 -36.06
CA SER A 43 -3.12 -17.41 -35.42
C SER A 43 -3.52 -17.23 -33.95
N GLU A 44 -2.80 -16.38 -33.20
CA GLU A 44 -3.12 -16.04 -31.82
C GLU A 44 -4.47 -15.32 -31.71
N LEU A 45 -4.74 -14.35 -32.58
CA LEU A 45 -6.04 -13.68 -32.67
C LEU A 45 -7.19 -14.68 -32.90
N SER A 46 -7.01 -15.65 -33.81
CA SER A 46 -8.02 -16.68 -34.09
C SER A 46 -8.25 -17.62 -32.90
N SER A 47 -7.20 -17.92 -32.14
CA SER A 47 -7.27 -18.72 -30.91
C SER A 47 -8.07 -17.99 -29.82
N ILE A 48 -7.74 -16.71 -29.58
CA ILE A 48 -8.45 -15.86 -28.60
C ILE A 48 -9.92 -15.66 -29.01
N GLN A 49 -10.21 -15.45 -30.30
CA GLN A 49 -11.59 -15.38 -30.80
C GLN A 49 -12.37 -16.69 -30.54
N THR A 50 -11.73 -17.85 -30.70
CA THR A 50 -12.33 -19.16 -30.44
C THR A 50 -12.61 -19.36 -28.94
N GLN A 51 -11.64 -19.04 -28.08
CA GLN A 51 -11.81 -19.08 -26.62
C GLN A 51 -12.94 -18.16 -26.14
N LEU A 52 -13.02 -16.95 -26.71
CA LEU A 52 -14.07 -15.98 -26.39
C LEU A 52 -15.45 -16.42 -26.88
N ALA A 53 -15.53 -17.11 -28.03
CA ALA A 53 -16.77 -17.72 -28.50
C ALA A 53 -17.21 -18.88 -27.59
N GLN A 54 -16.27 -19.71 -27.12
CA GLN A 54 -16.55 -20.78 -26.17
C GLN A 54 -17.04 -20.24 -24.82
N ALA A 55 -16.33 -19.27 -24.22
CA ALA A 55 -16.73 -18.65 -22.96
C ALA A 55 -18.12 -17.98 -23.04
N ARG A 56 -18.47 -17.39 -24.19
CA ARG A 56 -19.84 -16.87 -24.44
C ARG A 56 -20.89 -17.98 -24.47
N ALA A 57 -20.59 -19.12 -25.07
CA ALA A 57 -21.49 -20.27 -25.09
C ALA A 57 -21.70 -20.83 -23.67
N GLU A 58 -20.63 -20.97 -22.89
CA GLU A 58 -20.65 -21.44 -21.50
C GLU A 58 -21.50 -20.51 -20.60
N ILE A 59 -21.36 -19.20 -20.74
CA ILE A 59 -22.19 -18.21 -20.02
C ILE A 59 -23.67 -18.33 -20.40
N GLU A 60 -23.98 -18.50 -21.68
CA GLU A 60 -25.37 -18.64 -22.12
C GLU A 60 -25.99 -19.98 -21.69
N THR A 61 -25.22 -21.07 -21.61
CA THR A 61 -25.69 -22.33 -21.01
C THR A 61 -25.96 -22.20 -19.52
N ILE A 62 -25.06 -21.59 -18.73
CA ILE A 62 -25.27 -21.37 -17.28
C ILE A 62 -26.51 -20.50 -17.04
N LYS A 63 -26.71 -19.47 -17.87
CA LYS A 63 -27.90 -18.61 -17.83
C LYS A 63 -29.18 -19.37 -18.17
N GLN A 64 -29.15 -20.27 -19.16
CA GLN A 64 -30.30 -21.10 -19.52
C GLN A 64 -30.63 -22.11 -18.41
N GLU A 65 -29.62 -22.77 -17.83
CA GLU A 65 -29.76 -23.69 -16.69
C GLU A 65 -30.38 -22.98 -15.46
N ALA A 66 -29.92 -21.77 -15.14
CA ALA A 66 -30.49 -20.98 -14.04
C ALA A 66 -31.96 -20.58 -14.30
N ILE A 67 -32.30 -20.21 -15.55
CA ILE A 67 -33.69 -19.92 -15.95
C ILE A 67 -34.57 -21.16 -15.82
N ASP A 68 -34.09 -22.33 -16.25
CA ASP A 68 -34.87 -23.57 -16.19
C ASP A 68 -34.97 -24.13 -14.76
N GLN A 69 -33.98 -23.90 -13.90
CA GLN A 69 -34.06 -24.20 -12.47
C GLN A 69 -35.15 -23.37 -11.77
N VAL A 70 -35.22 -22.05 -12.03
CA VAL A 70 -36.27 -21.17 -11.50
C VAL A 70 -37.66 -21.57 -12.06
N ARG A 71 -37.73 -22.00 -13.33
CA ARG A 71 -38.97 -22.53 -13.91
C ARG A 71 -39.41 -23.84 -13.26
N SER A 72 -38.50 -24.76 -12.94
CA SER A 72 -38.81 -26.01 -12.24
C SER A 72 -39.38 -25.72 -10.86
N GLN A 73 -38.70 -24.88 -10.06
CA GLN A 73 -39.18 -24.45 -8.75
C GLN A 73 -40.58 -23.83 -8.82
N TRP A 74 -40.83 -22.93 -9.79
CA TRP A 74 -42.16 -22.34 -9.95
C TRP A 74 -43.22 -23.37 -10.37
N GLN A 75 -42.89 -24.34 -11.22
CA GLN A 75 -43.79 -25.43 -11.59
C GLN A 75 -44.10 -26.37 -10.42
N GLU A 76 -43.10 -26.67 -9.58
CA GLU A 76 -43.24 -27.48 -8.37
C GLU A 76 -44.12 -26.80 -7.32
N GLU A 77 -43.92 -25.50 -7.08
CA GLU A 77 -44.78 -24.69 -6.20
C GLU A 77 -46.23 -24.60 -6.73
N VAL A 78 -46.42 -24.39 -8.04
CA VAL A 78 -47.75 -24.39 -8.65
C VAL A 78 -48.41 -25.77 -8.55
N ALA A 79 -47.68 -26.86 -8.75
CA ALA A 79 -48.20 -28.22 -8.59
C ALA A 79 -48.56 -28.55 -7.14
N SER A 80 -47.75 -28.10 -6.18
CA SER A 80 -48.01 -28.20 -4.73
C SER A 80 -49.29 -27.45 -4.35
N LEU A 81 -49.42 -26.19 -4.75
CA LEU A 81 -50.63 -25.39 -4.52
C LEU A 81 -51.87 -26.00 -5.19
N GLN A 82 -51.74 -26.51 -6.41
CA GLN A 82 -52.84 -27.22 -7.09
C GLN A 82 -53.24 -28.52 -6.38
N ALA A 83 -52.28 -29.26 -5.81
CA ALA A 83 -52.57 -30.46 -5.02
C ALA A 83 -53.36 -30.10 -3.75
N ILE A 84 -52.91 -29.09 -2.99
CA ILE A 84 -53.59 -28.60 -1.77
C ILE A 84 -55.00 -28.06 -2.11
N MET A 85 -55.15 -27.29 -3.19
CA MET A 85 -56.47 -26.82 -3.65
C MET A 85 -57.38 -27.98 -4.06
N LYS A 86 -56.84 -29.01 -4.71
CA LYS A 86 -57.63 -30.19 -5.11
C LYS A 86 -58.05 -31.02 -3.90
N GLU A 87 -57.16 -31.20 -2.92
CA GLU A 87 -57.44 -31.93 -1.69
C GLU A 87 -58.54 -31.22 -0.87
N THR A 88 -58.40 -29.92 -0.64
CA THR A 88 -59.42 -29.11 0.09
C THR A 88 -60.78 -29.09 -0.62
N VAL A 89 -60.83 -29.04 -1.96
CA VAL A 89 -62.08 -29.20 -2.72
C VAL A 89 -62.66 -30.60 -2.56
N CYS A 90 -61.85 -31.66 -2.67
CA CYS A 90 -62.32 -33.04 -2.45
C CYS A 90 -62.81 -33.28 -1.02
N GLU A 91 -62.23 -32.63 -0.01
CA GLU A 91 -62.71 -32.68 1.37
C GLU A 91 -64.04 -31.94 1.54
N TYR A 92 -64.20 -30.77 0.91
CA TYR A 92 -65.46 -30.02 0.90
C TYR A 92 -66.59 -30.81 0.24
N GLU A 93 -66.36 -31.38 -0.95
CA GLU A 93 -67.34 -32.24 -1.65
C GLU A 93 -67.71 -33.46 -0.80
N ARG A 94 -66.73 -34.08 -0.12
CA ARG A 94 -66.96 -35.24 0.76
C ARG A 94 -67.78 -34.86 2.00
N ALA A 95 -67.52 -33.69 2.59
CA ALA A 95 -68.31 -33.15 3.70
C ALA A 95 -69.75 -32.84 3.28
N GLN A 96 -69.94 -32.22 2.10
CA GLN A 96 -71.27 -31.92 1.55
C GLN A 96 -72.07 -33.21 1.26
N TRP A 97 -71.43 -34.23 0.69
CA TRP A 97 -72.05 -35.55 0.47
C TRP A 97 -72.45 -36.26 1.78
N ASN A 98 -71.64 -36.14 2.82
CA ASN A 98 -71.97 -36.71 4.14
C ASN A 98 -73.19 -35.99 4.75
N GLN A 99 -73.24 -34.66 4.71
CA GLN A 99 -74.40 -33.88 5.17
C GLN A 99 -75.69 -34.23 4.40
N TYR A 100 -75.59 -34.44 3.09
CA TYR A 100 -76.74 -34.86 2.26
C TYR A 100 -77.21 -36.29 2.62
N ARG A 101 -76.28 -37.22 2.86
CA ARG A 101 -76.59 -38.58 3.32
C ARG A 101 -77.31 -38.57 4.67
N GLU A 102 -76.78 -37.84 5.65
CA GLU A 102 -77.37 -37.70 6.98
C GLU A 102 -78.75 -37.04 6.94
N ALA A 103 -78.97 -36.11 6.00
CA ALA A 103 -80.29 -35.50 5.79
C ALA A 103 -81.30 -36.53 5.26
N MET A 104 -80.92 -37.32 4.26
CA MET A 104 -81.77 -38.37 3.71
C MET A 104 -82.04 -39.50 4.73
N GLU A 105 -81.06 -39.88 5.54
CA GLU A 105 -81.24 -40.84 6.64
C GLU A 105 -82.20 -40.32 7.72
N ARG A 106 -82.16 -39.01 8.02
CA ARG A 106 -83.15 -38.35 8.91
C ARG A 106 -84.56 -38.36 8.33
N GLU A 107 -84.74 -38.05 7.05
CA GLU A 107 -86.07 -38.13 6.40
C GLU A 107 -86.61 -39.56 6.37
N VAL A 108 -85.76 -40.57 6.09
CA VAL A 108 -86.14 -41.99 6.20
C VAL A 108 -86.51 -42.34 7.64
N GLY A 109 -85.83 -41.79 8.65
CA GLY A 109 -86.16 -41.94 10.07
C GLY A 109 -87.50 -41.31 10.46
N ASP A 110 -87.83 -40.13 9.93
CA ASP A 110 -89.10 -39.43 10.17
C ASP A 110 -90.28 -40.10 9.43
N LEU A 111 -90.04 -40.69 8.25
CA LEU A 111 -91.02 -41.51 7.53
C LEU A 111 -91.27 -42.85 8.25
N ARG A 112 -90.22 -43.48 8.81
CA ARG A 112 -90.37 -44.66 9.66
C ARG A 112 -91.18 -44.36 10.92
N ARG A 113 -90.88 -43.26 11.63
CA ARG A 113 -91.64 -42.85 12.84
C ARG A 113 -93.14 -42.62 12.55
N ARG A 114 -93.47 -41.98 11.42
CA ARG A 114 -94.87 -41.79 10.98
C ARG A 114 -95.60 -43.08 10.61
N LEU A 115 -94.86 -44.17 10.33
CA LEU A 115 -95.44 -45.50 10.09
C LEU A 115 -95.70 -46.25 11.41
N THR A 116 -95.13 -45.83 12.55
CA THR A 116 -95.23 -46.52 13.84
C THR A 116 -96.28 -45.97 14.80
N GLU A 117 -96.93 -44.84 14.51
CA GLU A 117 -97.92 -44.18 15.39
C GLU A 117 -99.35 -44.78 15.29
N GLY A 118 -99.49 -46.06 14.95
CA GLY A 118 -100.82 -46.65 14.80
C GLY A 118 -100.87 -48.17 14.67
N GLN A 119 -100.62 -48.89 15.76
CA GLN A 119 -101.56 -49.90 16.29
C GLN A 119 -101.08 -50.46 17.65
N GLU A 120 -102.05 -50.73 18.52
CA GLU A 120 -101.87 -51.03 19.95
C GLU A 120 -101.73 -52.54 20.24
N GLU A 121 -101.11 -52.80 21.40
CA GLU A 121 -101.38 -53.91 22.34
C GLU A 121 -101.75 -55.31 21.82
N GLU A 122 -100.87 -56.31 22.06
CA GLU A 122 -101.16 -57.50 22.89
C GLU A 122 -99.95 -58.48 22.97
N ASN A 123 -98.90 -58.16 23.75
CA ASN A 123 -98.10 -59.13 24.54
C ASN A 123 -96.98 -58.47 25.40
N LEU A 124 -97.38 -57.62 26.35
CA LEU A 124 -96.43 -56.82 27.15
C LEU A 124 -95.41 -57.61 27.98
N GLU A 125 -95.56 -58.92 28.20
CA GLU A 125 -94.63 -59.70 29.04
C GLU A 125 -93.47 -60.31 28.23
N ASP A 126 -93.76 -60.95 27.09
CA ASP A 126 -92.72 -61.38 26.13
C ASP A 126 -92.07 -60.17 25.45
N GLU A 127 -92.83 -59.08 25.19
CA GLU A 127 -92.25 -57.83 24.70
C GLU A 127 -91.40 -57.13 25.76
N MET A 128 -91.77 -57.11 27.06
CA MET A 128 -90.86 -56.57 28.08
C MET A 128 -89.58 -57.39 28.20
N LYS A 129 -89.66 -58.72 28.16
CA LYS A 129 -88.46 -59.57 28.26
C LYS A 129 -87.58 -59.43 27.02
N LYS A 130 -88.16 -59.44 25.82
CA LYS A 130 -87.45 -59.23 24.57
C LYS A 130 -86.90 -57.81 24.47
N ALA A 131 -87.64 -56.78 24.90
CA ALA A 131 -87.14 -55.41 24.97
C ALA A 131 -86.06 -55.24 26.05
N GLN A 132 -86.06 -56.04 27.12
CA GLN A 132 -84.98 -56.05 28.10
C GLN A 132 -83.71 -56.73 27.54
N GLU A 133 -83.84 -57.86 26.85
CA GLU A 133 -82.74 -58.54 26.15
C GLU A 133 -82.21 -57.69 24.97
N ASP A 134 -83.08 -57.02 24.21
CA ASP A 134 -82.72 -56.12 23.12
C ASP A 134 -82.17 -54.79 23.67
N ALA A 135 -82.63 -54.26 24.81
CA ALA A 135 -82.00 -53.12 25.49
C ALA A 135 -80.66 -53.47 26.16
N GLU A 136 -80.42 -54.74 26.48
CA GLU A 136 -79.12 -55.22 26.99
C GLU A 136 -78.13 -55.47 25.84
N LYS A 137 -78.58 -56.00 24.69
CA LYS A 137 -77.82 -55.99 23.43
C LYS A 137 -77.54 -54.58 22.92
N LEU A 138 -78.52 -53.68 22.96
CA LEU A 138 -78.31 -52.29 22.59
C LEU A 138 -77.31 -51.65 23.55
N ARG A 139 -77.41 -51.85 24.86
CA ARG A 139 -76.36 -51.38 25.79
C ARG A 139 -74.98 -52.00 25.51
N SER A 140 -74.89 -53.26 25.11
CA SER A 140 -73.60 -53.89 24.79
C SER A 140 -72.93 -53.35 23.50
N VAL A 141 -73.68 -52.65 22.63
CA VAL A 141 -73.15 -51.95 21.44
C VAL A 141 -73.03 -50.44 21.68
N VAL A 142 -74.06 -49.83 22.26
CA VAL A 142 -74.17 -48.39 22.52
C VAL A 142 -73.17 -47.95 23.59
N MET A 143 -72.95 -48.69 24.69
CA MET A 143 -71.99 -48.24 25.70
C MET A 143 -70.55 -48.20 25.17
N PRO A 144 -70.04 -49.18 24.40
CA PRO A 144 -68.77 -49.04 23.68
C PRO A 144 -68.75 -47.85 22.72
N MET A 145 -69.82 -47.61 21.96
CA MET A 145 -69.90 -46.46 21.04
C MET A 145 -69.94 -45.11 21.78
N GLU A 146 -70.62 -45.02 22.92
CA GLU A 146 -70.65 -43.82 23.78
C GLU A 146 -69.27 -43.56 24.42
N GLN A 147 -68.59 -44.61 24.87
CA GLN A 147 -67.21 -44.53 25.36
C GLN A 147 -66.24 -44.13 24.24
N GLU A 148 -66.41 -44.64 23.02
CA GLU A 148 -65.62 -44.25 21.85
C GLU A 148 -65.92 -42.81 21.42
N ILE A 149 -67.18 -42.37 21.40
CA ILE A 149 -67.56 -40.98 21.14
C ILE A 149 -66.98 -40.04 22.21
N ALA A 150 -66.99 -40.43 23.49
CA ALA A 150 -66.36 -39.67 24.56
C ALA A 150 -64.83 -39.59 24.38
N ALA A 151 -64.19 -40.70 24.01
CA ALA A 151 -62.76 -40.74 23.71
C ALA A 151 -62.39 -39.93 22.45
N LEU A 152 -63.22 -39.94 21.41
CA LEU A 152 -63.05 -39.14 20.20
C LEU A 152 -63.26 -37.65 20.48
N LYS A 153 -64.23 -37.27 21.31
CA LYS A 153 -64.41 -35.88 21.77
C LYS A 153 -63.20 -35.40 22.58
N ALA A 154 -62.67 -36.22 23.48
CA ALA A 154 -61.44 -35.88 24.22
C ALA A 154 -60.19 -35.80 23.32
N LYS A 155 -60.10 -36.65 22.28
CA LYS A 155 -59.06 -36.55 21.24
C LYS A 155 -59.21 -35.28 20.40
N LEU A 156 -60.44 -34.87 20.09
CA LEU A 156 -60.72 -33.63 19.35
C LEU A 156 -60.33 -32.40 20.18
N THR A 157 -60.76 -32.30 21.44
CA THR A 157 -60.38 -31.15 22.29
C THR A 157 -58.87 -31.07 22.50
N THR A 158 -58.18 -32.20 22.72
CA THR A 158 -56.71 -32.21 22.82
C THR A 158 -55.98 -32.03 21.49
N ALA A 159 -56.67 -32.13 20.34
CA ALA A 159 -56.14 -31.71 19.04
C ALA A 159 -56.33 -30.20 18.84
N GLU A 160 -57.50 -29.66 19.17
CA GLU A 160 -57.79 -28.21 19.14
C GLU A 160 -56.87 -27.40 20.06
N GLU A 161 -56.57 -27.91 21.26
CA GLU A 161 -55.60 -27.32 22.18
C GLU A 161 -54.18 -27.30 21.60
N ARG A 162 -53.75 -28.40 20.96
CA ARG A 162 -52.45 -28.47 20.26
C ARG A 162 -52.38 -27.52 19.07
N VAL A 163 -53.45 -27.35 18.30
CA VAL A 163 -53.50 -26.39 17.19
C VAL A 163 -53.32 -24.96 17.74
N LYS A 164 -54.06 -24.59 18.79
CA LYS A 164 -53.91 -23.26 19.43
C LYS A 164 -52.52 -23.05 20.02
N GLU A 165 -51.89 -24.08 20.58
CA GLU A 165 -50.52 -24.00 21.09
C GLU A 165 -49.50 -23.80 19.95
N LEU A 166 -49.65 -24.53 18.84
CA LEU A 166 -48.82 -24.38 17.64
C LEU A 166 -48.99 -23.01 16.98
N GLU A 167 -50.23 -22.51 16.88
CA GLU A 167 -50.53 -21.14 16.41
C GLU A 167 -49.86 -20.09 17.30
N ALA A 168 -50.02 -20.21 18.63
CA ALA A 168 -49.38 -19.30 19.58
C ALA A 168 -47.84 -19.37 19.54
N SER A 169 -47.27 -20.56 19.30
CA SER A 169 -45.83 -20.75 19.10
C SER A 169 -45.35 -20.06 17.82
N LYS A 170 -46.06 -20.29 16.70
CA LYS A 170 -45.74 -19.68 15.39
C LYS A 170 -45.86 -18.16 15.41
N VAL A 171 -46.84 -17.60 16.13
CA VAL A 171 -46.96 -16.15 16.32
C VAL A 171 -45.78 -15.59 17.13
N LYS A 172 -45.32 -16.29 18.17
CA LYS A 172 -44.11 -15.88 18.93
C LYS A 172 -42.85 -15.95 18.07
N GLU A 173 -42.69 -17.00 17.29
CA GLU A 173 -41.56 -17.18 16.36
C GLU A 173 -41.50 -16.06 15.31
N LEU A 174 -42.62 -15.80 14.62
CA LEU A 174 -42.71 -14.70 13.64
C LEU A 174 -42.44 -13.32 14.28
N ASN A 175 -42.87 -13.11 15.53
CA ASN A 175 -42.58 -11.87 16.25
C ASN A 175 -41.10 -11.76 16.62
N HIS A 176 -40.45 -12.87 17.00
CA HIS A 176 -39.00 -12.88 17.26
C HIS A 176 -38.19 -12.57 15.99
N VAL A 177 -38.55 -13.17 14.85
CA VAL A 177 -37.95 -12.86 13.54
C VAL A 177 -38.17 -11.39 13.17
N LEU A 178 -39.37 -10.85 13.39
CA LEU A 178 -39.66 -9.43 13.13
C LEU A 178 -38.82 -8.47 13.98
N GLU A 179 -38.58 -8.76 15.26
CA GLU A 179 -37.70 -7.95 16.10
C GLU A 179 -36.22 -8.10 15.71
N ALA A 180 -35.79 -9.28 15.29
CA ALA A 180 -34.44 -9.48 14.74
C ALA A 180 -34.23 -8.66 13.46
N GLU A 181 -35.16 -8.71 12.50
CA GLU A 181 -35.15 -7.91 11.28
C GLU A 181 -35.15 -6.40 11.55
N LYS A 182 -35.92 -5.94 12.55
CA LYS A 182 -35.88 -4.54 13.00
C LYS A 182 -34.49 -4.14 13.51
N SER A 183 -33.84 -4.99 14.30
CA SER A 183 -32.48 -4.76 14.80
C SER A 183 -31.47 -4.70 13.64
N CYS A 184 -31.50 -5.68 12.74
CA CYS A 184 -30.64 -5.72 11.56
C CYS A 184 -30.83 -4.47 10.68
N ARG A 185 -32.07 -3.99 10.54
CA ARG A 185 -32.34 -2.73 9.83
C ARG A 185 -31.74 -1.52 10.55
N THR A 186 -31.84 -1.41 11.87
CA THR A 186 -31.21 -0.30 12.61
C THR A 186 -29.68 -0.35 12.54
N ASP A 187 -29.09 -1.55 12.51
CA ASP A 187 -27.65 -1.72 12.32
C ASP A 187 -27.23 -1.30 10.90
N LEU A 188 -28.00 -1.67 9.87
CA LEU A 188 -27.79 -1.20 8.49
C LEU A 188 -27.93 0.33 8.35
N GLU A 189 -28.94 0.93 8.99
CA GLU A 189 -29.11 2.39 9.03
C GLU A 189 -27.90 3.08 9.70
N MET A 190 -27.35 2.48 10.77
CA MET A 190 -26.12 2.94 11.41
C MET A 190 -24.88 2.77 10.51
N TYR A 191 -24.71 1.62 9.83
CA TYR A 191 -23.62 1.42 8.87
C TYR A 191 -23.69 2.44 7.72
N VAL A 192 -24.89 2.71 7.18
CA VAL A 192 -25.09 3.74 6.14
C VAL A 192 -24.75 5.13 6.66
N ALA A 193 -25.10 5.47 7.90
CA ALA A 193 -24.71 6.74 8.52
C ALA A 193 -23.19 6.88 8.70
N VAL A 194 -22.51 5.81 9.15
CA VAL A 194 -21.05 5.76 9.28
C VAL A 194 -20.37 5.88 7.92
N LEU A 195 -20.82 5.14 6.91
CA LEU A 195 -20.28 5.20 5.55
C LEU A 195 -20.47 6.58 4.91
N ASN A 196 -21.62 7.22 5.12
CA ASN A 196 -21.84 8.61 4.66
C ASN A 196 -20.92 9.60 5.39
N THR A 197 -20.65 9.40 6.68
CA THR A 197 -19.72 10.23 7.44
C THR A 197 -18.28 10.04 6.96
N GLN A 198 -17.83 8.78 6.76
CA GLN A 198 -16.52 8.45 6.20
C GLN A 198 -16.35 9.04 4.79
N LYS A 199 -17.38 8.94 3.94
CA LYS A 199 -17.38 9.56 2.61
C LYS A 199 -17.18 11.08 2.68
N SER A 200 -17.86 11.77 3.59
CA SER A 200 -17.70 13.21 3.79
C SER A 200 -16.28 13.58 4.24
N VAL A 201 -15.74 12.86 5.24
CA VAL A 201 -14.35 13.08 5.71
C VAL A 201 -13.33 12.85 4.59
N LEU A 202 -13.44 11.74 3.84
CA LEU A 202 -12.55 11.47 2.71
C LEU A 202 -12.69 12.51 1.58
N GLN A 203 -13.88 13.07 1.38
CA GLN A 203 -14.08 14.16 0.43
C GLN A 203 -13.44 15.47 0.91
N GLU A 204 -13.57 15.81 2.19
CA GLU A 204 -12.93 16.97 2.82
C GLU A 204 -11.39 16.85 2.78
N ASP A 205 -10.83 15.68 3.10
CA ASP A 205 -9.39 15.40 2.99
C ASP A 205 -8.90 15.50 1.54
N ALA A 206 -9.66 14.98 0.57
CA ALA A 206 -9.34 15.14 -0.85
C ALA A 206 -9.46 16.60 -1.35
N GLU A 207 -10.35 17.40 -0.78
CA GLU A 207 -10.43 18.85 -1.03
C GLU A 207 -9.26 19.60 -0.40
N LYS A 208 -8.83 19.20 0.79
CA LYS A 208 -7.68 19.76 1.51
C LYS A 208 -6.38 19.46 0.78
N LEU A 209 -6.11 18.21 0.42
CA LEU A 209 -4.95 17.79 -0.35
C LEU A 209 -4.87 18.50 -1.72
N ARG A 210 -6.02 18.75 -2.38
CA ARG A 210 -6.06 19.55 -3.61
C ARG A 210 -5.66 21.02 -3.40
N LYS A 211 -6.03 21.62 -2.26
CA LYS A 211 -5.61 22.99 -1.91
C LYS A 211 -4.11 23.03 -1.58
N GLU A 212 -3.63 22.09 -0.76
CA GLU A 212 -2.21 21.99 -0.41
C GLU A 212 -1.33 21.76 -1.65
N LEU A 213 -1.75 20.91 -2.59
CA LEU A 213 -1.06 20.72 -3.87
C LEU A 213 -1.05 22.01 -4.71
N HIS A 214 -2.17 22.74 -4.76
CA HIS A 214 -2.24 24.02 -5.49
C HIS A 214 -1.30 25.07 -4.90
N ASP A 215 -1.24 25.17 -3.57
CA ASP A 215 -0.32 26.07 -2.86
C ASP A 215 1.15 25.70 -3.08
N VAL A 216 1.48 24.40 -3.13
CA VAL A 216 2.83 23.92 -3.46
C VAL A 216 3.19 24.24 -4.91
N CYS A 217 2.28 23.99 -5.87
CA CYS A 217 2.49 24.38 -7.27
C CYS A 217 2.68 25.88 -7.44
N HIS A 218 1.91 26.72 -6.72
CA HIS A 218 2.09 28.17 -6.74
C HIS A 218 3.46 28.58 -6.16
N LYS A 219 3.90 27.98 -5.05
CA LYS A 219 5.23 28.24 -4.47
C LYS A 219 6.36 27.85 -5.43
N LEU A 220 6.26 26.68 -6.05
CA LEU A 220 7.23 26.21 -7.03
C LEU A 220 7.35 27.16 -8.24
N GLU A 221 6.23 27.63 -8.79
CA GLU A 221 6.25 28.58 -9.91
C GLU A 221 6.79 29.96 -9.48
N LEU A 222 6.53 30.39 -8.23
CA LEU A 222 7.13 31.61 -7.66
C LEU A 222 8.66 31.47 -7.49
N GLU A 223 9.14 30.35 -6.95
CA GLU A 223 10.58 30.05 -6.84
C GLU A 223 11.24 29.95 -8.23
N ARG A 224 10.56 29.35 -9.21
CA ARG A 224 11.02 29.29 -10.60
C ARG A 224 11.14 30.68 -11.23
N GLN A 225 10.17 31.57 -10.98
CA GLN A 225 10.24 32.97 -11.41
C GLN A 225 11.41 33.71 -10.73
N GLN A 226 11.60 33.54 -9.42
CA GLN A 226 12.74 34.12 -8.69
C GLN A 226 14.09 33.57 -9.18
N HIS A 227 14.18 32.26 -9.45
CA HIS A 227 15.38 31.64 -10.03
C HIS A 227 15.69 32.19 -11.42
N ASN A 228 14.67 32.37 -12.28
CA ASN A 228 14.85 32.98 -13.59
C ASN A 228 15.30 34.45 -13.48
N GLN A 229 14.72 35.23 -12.55
CA GLN A 229 15.19 36.60 -12.26
C GLN A 229 16.66 36.60 -11.81
N LEU A 230 17.04 35.72 -10.88
CA LEU A 230 18.41 35.60 -10.40
C LEU A 230 19.37 35.18 -11.53
N LYS A 231 19.00 34.18 -12.33
CA LYS A 231 19.73 33.74 -13.51
C LYS A 231 19.97 34.88 -14.49
N HIS A 232 18.95 35.69 -14.78
CA HIS A 232 19.12 36.89 -15.59
C HIS A 232 20.07 37.89 -14.93
N THR A 233 19.93 38.21 -13.64
CA THR A 233 20.88 39.13 -12.97
C THR A 233 22.32 38.62 -12.98
N TRP A 234 22.54 37.31 -12.85
CA TRP A 234 23.85 36.70 -12.93
C TRP A 234 24.42 36.70 -14.36
N GLN A 235 23.58 36.45 -15.37
CA GLN A 235 23.97 36.62 -16.78
C GLN A 235 24.41 38.06 -17.04
N ARG A 236 23.63 39.07 -16.61
CA ARG A 236 24.05 40.48 -16.72
C ARG A 236 25.38 40.74 -16.02
N ALA A 237 25.58 40.22 -14.80
CA ALA A 237 26.84 40.39 -14.08
C ALA A 237 28.04 39.72 -14.77
N ASN A 238 27.84 38.56 -15.39
CA ASN A 238 28.86 37.85 -16.16
C ASN A 238 29.16 38.58 -17.49
N ASP A 239 28.15 39.01 -18.23
CA ASP A 239 28.31 39.85 -19.43
C ASP A 239 29.06 41.14 -19.09
N GLN A 240 28.72 41.77 -17.95
CA GLN A 240 29.40 42.95 -17.42
C GLN A 240 30.89 42.70 -17.10
N PHE A 241 31.23 41.53 -16.54
CA PHE A 241 32.61 41.11 -16.27
C PHE A 241 33.38 40.80 -17.56
N LEU A 242 32.80 40.06 -18.50
CA LEU A 242 33.41 39.79 -19.81
C LEU A 242 33.60 41.07 -20.62
N GLU A 243 32.68 42.03 -20.52
CA GLU A 243 32.80 43.35 -21.15
C GLU A 243 33.95 44.17 -20.52
N SER A 244 34.12 44.15 -19.19
CA SER A 244 35.25 44.85 -18.55
C SER A 244 36.59 44.20 -18.91
N GLN A 245 36.67 42.88 -18.99
CA GLN A 245 37.86 42.16 -19.48
C GLN A 245 38.16 42.49 -20.95
N ARG A 246 37.14 42.54 -21.84
CA ARG A 246 37.31 42.95 -23.23
C ARG A 246 37.74 44.41 -23.38
N LEU A 247 37.28 45.31 -22.50
CA LEU A 247 37.72 46.70 -22.50
C LEU A 247 39.19 46.80 -22.06
N LEU A 248 39.56 46.12 -20.97
CA LEU A 248 40.94 46.05 -20.48
C LEU A 248 41.92 45.52 -21.55
N MET A 249 41.54 44.48 -22.29
CA MET A 249 42.35 43.99 -23.42
C MET A 249 42.52 45.02 -24.54
N ARG A 250 41.46 45.78 -24.88
CA ARG A 250 41.55 46.84 -25.90
C ARG A 250 42.41 48.01 -25.45
N ASP A 251 42.34 48.38 -24.17
CA ASP A 251 43.16 49.47 -23.64
C ASP A 251 44.63 49.03 -23.48
N MET A 252 44.90 47.77 -23.15
CA MET A 252 46.24 47.18 -23.24
C MET A 252 46.79 47.24 -24.68
N GLN A 253 46.01 46.80 -25.67
CA GLN A 253 46.38 46.91 -27.10
C GLN A 253 46.59 48.36 -27.55
N ARG A 254 45.80 49.31 -27.03
CA ARG A 254 45.98 50.74 -27.30
C ARG A 254 47.29 51.26 -26.73
N ILE A 255 47.64 50.89 -25.50
CA ILE A 255 48.91 51.24 -24.87
C ILE A 255 50.07 50.65 -25.68
N GLU A 256 49.99 49.36 -26.05
CA GLU A 256 50.95 48.68 -26.93
C GLU A 256 51.16 49.43 -28.25
N SER A 257 50.08 49.92 -28.89
CA SER A 257 50.18 50.66 -30.16
C SER A 257 50.94 52.00 -30.11
N VAL A 258 51.16 52.55 -28.90
CA VAL A 258 51.90 53.82 -28.69
C VAL A 258 53.36 53.56 -28.29
N LEU A 259 53.72 52.32 -27.94
CA LEU A 259 55.10 51.95 -27.64
C LEU A 259 55.94 51.88 -28.92
N SER A 260 57.20 52.34 -28.83
CA SER A 260 58.17 52.15 -29.93
C SER A 260 58.50 50.67 -30.11
N SER A 261 58.96 50.26 -31.30
CA SER A 261 59.24 48.84 -31.60
C SER A 261 60.25 48.18 -30.64
N GLU A 262 61.19 48.95 -30.07
CA GLU A 262 62.13 48.46 -29.06
C GLU A 262 61.48 48.33 -27.66
N GLN A 263 60.55 49.23 -27.30
CA GLN A 263 59.75 49.07 -26.08
C GLN A 263 58.76 47.90 -26.20
N LEU A 264 58.18 47.69 -27.39
CA LEU A 264 57.33 46.54 -27.67
C LEU A 264 58.13 45.24 -27.52
N ARG A 265 59.34 45.17 -28.10
CA ARG A 265 60.26 44.05 -27.94
C ARG A 265 60.59 43.78 -26.47
N GLN A 266 60.84 44.82 -25.67
CA GLN A 266 61.08 44.70 -24.23
C GLN A 266 59.85 44.24 -23.46
N VAL A 267 58.64 44.67 -23.84
CA VAL A 267 57.38 44.20 -23.23
C VAL A 267 57.09 42.74 -23.60
N GLU A 268 57.35 42.32 -24.84
CA GLU A 268 57.24 40.91 -25.26
C GLU A 268 58.28 40.04 -24.53
N GLU A 269 59.51 40.54 -24.37
CA GLU A 269 60.60 39.88 -23.64
C GLU A 269 60.28 39.79 -22.13
N MET A 270 59.66 40.81 -21.54
CA MET A 270 59.14 40.72 -20.17
C MET A 270 57.95 39.77 -20.05
N LYS A 271 56.92 39.85 -20.92
CA LYS A 271 55.80 38.89 -20.92
C LYS A 271 56.27 37.44 -21.04
N LYS A 272 57.27 37.18 -21.90
CA LYS A 272 57.89 35.86 -22.07
C LYS A 272 58.65 35.44 -20.83
N LYS A 273 59.38 36.36 -20.18
CA LYS A 273 60.07 36.10 -18.91
C LYS A 273 59.08 35.86 -17.76
N ASP A 274 57.99 36.60 -17.69
CA ASP A 274 56.92 36.43 -16.69
C ASP A 274 56.22 35.07 -16.91
N GLN A 275 55.95 34.68 -18.17
CA GLN A 275 55.47 33.33 -18.50
C GLN A 275 56.46 32.22 -18.14
N GLU A 276 57.76 32.42 -18.42
CA GLU A 276 58.81 31.50 -18.00
C GLU A 276 58.96 31.44 -16.47
N GLU A 277 58.71 32.54 -15.76
CA GLU A 277 58.69 32.59 -14.29
C GLU A 277 57.44 31.91 -13.71
N ASP A 278 56.25 32.12 -14.27
CA ASP A 278 55.00 31.41 -13.93
C ASP A 278 55.13 29.89 -14.21
N GLU A 279 55.64 29.50 -15.37
CA GLU A 279 55.90 28.08 -15.70
C GLU A 279 56.93 27.48 -14.76
N LYS A 280 57.97 28.24 -14.40
CA LYS A 280 59.00 27.81 -13.44
C LYS A 280 58.48 27.75 -12.01
N GLU A 281 57.55 28.63 -11.60
CA GLU A 281 56.84 28.54 -10.31
C GLU A 281 55.91 27.32 -10.28
N ARG A 282 55.18 27.04 -11.36
CA ARG A 282 54.38 25.81 -11.46
C ARG A 282 55.26 24.57 -11.44
N LEU A 283 56.40 24.60 -12.13
CA LEU A 283 57.39 23.51 -12.11
C LEU A 283 58.12 23.39 -10.76
N SER A 284 58.34 24.48 -10.01
CA SER A 284 58.92 24.41 -8.67
C SER A 284 57.89 23.94 -7.65
N GLN A 285 56.63 24.34 -7.77
CA GLN A 285 55.52 23.86 -6.93
C GLN A 285 55.25 22.37 -7.17
N VAL A 286 55.36 21.90 -8.42
CA VAL A 286 55.34 20.46 -8.76
C VAL A 286 56.60 19.73 -8.25
N LYS A 287 57.76 20.39 -8.19
CA LYS A 287 58.99 19.80 -7.63
C LYS A 287 59.01 19.77 -6.10
N GLU A 288 58.49 20.79 -5.41
CA GLU A 288 58.33 20.76 -3.95
C GLU A 288 57.41 19.61 -3.54
N LEU A 289 56.32 19.38 -4.28
CA LEU A 289 55.44 18.22 -4.12
C LEU A 289 56.12 16.86 -4.43
N HIS A 290 57.28 16.86 -5.09
CA HIS A 290 58.00 15.64 -5.47
C HIS A 290 59.29 15.42 -4.66
N GLU A 291 59.89 16.47 -4.10
CA GLU A 291 61.03 16.39 -3.17
C GLU A 291 60.59 16.05 -1.73
N ASP A 292 59.35 16.37 -1.34
CA ASP A 292 58.76 15.95 -0.06
C ASP A 292 58.32 14.46 -0.04
N ASP A 293 58.27 13.79 -1.21
CA ASP A 293 57.97 12.35 -1.36
C ASP A 293 59.24 11.48 -1.47
N GLY A 294 60.37 11.97 -0.96
CA GLY A 294 61.62 11.21 -0.81
C GLY A 294 61.57 10.16 0.32
N GLY A 295 60.55 9.29 0.33
CA GLY A 295 60.03 8.66 1.55
C GLY A 295 59.52 7.21 1.51
N ASP A 296 60.10 6.35 0.66
CA ASP A 296 60.09 4.86 0.80
C ASP A 296 58.85 4.04 0.34
N ASN A 297 59.14 2.91 -0.35
CA ASN A 297 58.27 1.76 -0.71
C ASN A 297 57.16 1.85 -1.80
N THR A 298 57.60 1.59 -3.04
CA THR A 298 57.08 0.58 -4.00
C THR A 298 55.79 -0.20 -3.66
N GLU A 299 54.69 0.01 -4.41
CA GLU A 299 54.18 -0.91 -5.46
C GLU A 299 53.01 -0.28 -6.24
N PRO A 300 52.71 -0.76 -7.48
CA PRO A 300 52.02 0.07 -8.48
C PRO A 300 50.49 -0.12 -8.50
N LEU A 301 49.77 0.99 -8.65
CA LEU A 301 48.40 1.00 -9.17
C LEU A 301 48.29 2.01 -10.31
N GLU A 302 48.25 1.49 -11.53
CA GLU A 302 47.96 2.26 -12.74
C GLU A 302 46.50 2.74 -12.76
N ASP A 303 46.19 3.69 -13.65
CA ASP A 303 44.87 4.31 -13.89
C ASP A 303 44.29 5.19 -12.76
N LEU A 304 44.61 6.50 -12.80
CA LEU A 304 43.66 7.51 -13.32
C LEU A 304 44.27 8.93 -13.47
N PHE A 305 45.15 9.15 -14.46
CA PHE A 305 45.46 10.53 -14.91
C PHE A 305 45.82 10.63 -16.41
N LEU A 306 44.85 10.38 -17.29
CA LEU A 306 44.95 10.74 -18.72
C LEU A 306 44.32 12.11 -18.99
N GLY A 307 45.00 13.15 -18.50
CA GLY A 307 44.80 14.54 -18.92
C GLY A 307 45.92 14.94 -19.89
N LEU A 308 45.57 15.06 -21.18
CA LEU A 308 46.53 15.27 -22.28
C LEU A 308 47.40 16.53 -22.09
N SER A 309 48.73 16.34 -22.11
CA SER A 309 49.65 17.36 -22.63
C SER A 309 50.35 16.79 -23.85
N VAL A 310 50.28 17.52 -24.97
CA VAL A 310 50.93 17.14 -26.23
C VAL A 310 52.28 17.82 -26.29
N GLU A 311 53.35 17.03 -26.39
CA GLU A 311 54.59 17.46 -27.03
C GLU A 311 54.96 16.47 -28.12
N GLU A 312 55.13 16.96 -29.35
CA GLU A 312 55.86 16.23 -30.39
C GLU A 312 57.36 16.22 -30.05
N PRO A 313 58.08 15.11 -30.26
CA PRO A 313 59.51 15.06 -30.06
C PRO A 313 60.28 15.74 -31.20
N HIS A 314 61.34 16.47 -30.82
CA HIS A 314 62.24 17.15 -31.75
C HIS A 314 63.01 16.20 -32.70
N ALA A 315 63.23 16.71 -33.92
CA ALA A 315 64.40 16.52 -34.79
C ALA A 315 64.64 15.09 -35.38
N ASN A 316 64.78 14.93 -36.69
CA ASN A 316 65.89 15.53 -37.44
C ASN A 316 65.79 15.40 -38.98
N HIS A 317 66.42 16.37 -39.66
CA HIS A 317 67.02 16.33 -41.02
C HIS A 317 66.17 16.37 -42.31
N SER A 318 66.61 17.32 -43.16
CA SER A 318 66.78 17.19 -44.63
C SER A 318 65.72 17.75 -45.59
N ALA A 319 65.66 19.10 -45.63
CA ALA A 319 66.05 19.93 -46.78
C ALA A 319 65.41 19.75 -48.18
N HIS A 320 65.14 20.90 -48.81
CA HIS A 320 64.63 21.12 -50.19
C HIS A 320 63.20 20.60 -50.41
N GLY A 321 62.17 21.40 -50.71
CA GLY A 321 62.15 22.69 -51.38
C GLY A 321 61.76 22.53 -52.84
N SER A 322 60.60 23.07 -53.24
CA SER A 322 60.36 23.72 -54.53
C SER A 322 58.85 23.88 -54.79
N MET A 323 58.40 25.13 -54.78
CA MET A 323 57.62 25.83 -55.83
C MET A 323 56.58 25.08 -56.69
N HIS A 324 55.51 25.83 -57.00
CA HIS A 324 54.51 25.63 -58.08
C HIS A 324 53.40 24.58 -57.85
N SER A 325 52.19 24.70 -58.42
CA SER A 325 51.41 25.85 -58.97
C SER A 325 50.05 25.31 -59.47
N LEU A 326 48.99 26.15 -59.49
CA LEU A 326 47.69 25.89 -60.19
C LEU A 326 46.84 24.73 -59.60
N ASP A 327 45.54 24.51 -59.85
CA ASP A 327 44.32 25.29 -60.24
C ASP A 327 43.12 24.29 -60.09
N ALA A 328 41.83 24.63 -60.02
CA ALA A 328 41.04 25.82 -59.62
C ALA A 328 39.53 25.42 -59.60
N ASP A 329 38.63 26.25 -59.02
CA ASP A 329 37.16 26.31 -59.30
C ASP A 329 36.27 25.06 -58.93
N VAL A 330 34.94 25.09 -58.67
CA VAL A 330 33.93 26.17 -58.59
C VAL A 330 32.64 25.75 -57.80
N VAL A 331 32.08 26.69 -57.03
CA VAL A 331 30.66 27.00 -56.69
C VAL A 331 29.53 25.91 -56.59
N ALA A 332 28.98 25.81 -55.35
CA ALA A 332 27.58 25.78 -54.85
C ALA A 332 26.51 24.71 -55.22
N GLY A 333 25.63 24.45 -54.22
CA GLY A 333 24.30 23.84 -54.37
C GLY A 333 23.70 23.23 -53.08
N GLY A 334 23.05 24.03 -52.22
CA GLY A 334 22.14 23.55 -51.15
C GLY A 334 20.68 23.41 -51.66
N PRO A 335 19.67 23.07 -50.82
CA PRO A 335 19.50 23.56 -49.44
C PRO A 335 19.09 22.53 -48.36
N THR A 336 19.07 23.02 -47.11
CA THR A 336 18.65 22.39 -45.85
C THR A 336 17.29 22.89 -45.37
N ASP A 337 16.63 22.17 -44.46
CA ASP A 337 15.71 22.74 -43.45
C ASP A 337 15.68 21.83 -42.17
N PRO A 338 15.12 22.22 -41.00
CA PRO A 338 15.91 22.21 -39.77
C PRO A 338 15.20 21.43 -38.63
N TYR A 339 15.33 21.90 -37.37
CA TYR A 339 14.81 21.28 -36.13
C TYR A 339 15.47 19.96 -35.68
N LYS A 340 16.63 20.09 -35.02
CA LYS A 340 16.78 19.82 -33.56
C LYS A 340 18.24 19.80 -33.14
N GLU A 341 18.64 20.70 -32.23
CA GLU A 341 19.58 20.39 -31.14
C GLU A 341 19.49 21.48 -30.05
N ASN A 342 19.79 21.11 -28.80
CA ASN A 342 19.93 21.95 -27.59
C ASN A 342 18.58 22.41 -26.95
N LEU A 343 18.26 22.04 -25.72
CA LEU A 343 19.06 22.32 -24.51
C LEU A 343 18.85 21.29 -23.39
N ARG A 344 19.95 20.86 -22.75
CA ARG A 344 19.96 20.39 -21.35
C ARG A 344 19.93 21.59 -20.39
N ARG A 345 19.31 21.46 -19.20
CA ARG A 345 20.00 21.34 -17.88
C ARG A 345 19.08 21.71 -16.68
N VAL A 346 19.36 21.06 -15.52
CA VAL A 346 18.96 21.35 -14.10
C VAL A 346 17.51 20.96 -13.78
N GLN A 347 17.19 20.02 -12.88
CA GLN A 347 17.46 19.90 -11.42
C GLN A 347 17.64 18.40 -11.03
N SER A 348 18.45 17.99 -10.04
CA SER A 348 18.31 18.08 -8.56
C SER A 348 17.04 17.37 -8.06
N THR A 349 17.02 16.48 -7.05
CA THR A 349 18.04 15.78 -6.22
C THR A 349 17.43 14.46 -5.68
N ASP A 350 18.16 13.73 -4.82
CA ASP A 350 17.64 12.82 -3.79
C ASP A 350 17.22 11.38 -4.17
N SER A 351 18.19 10.48 -4.02
CA SER A 351 18.13 9.30 -3.13
C SER A 351 16.76 8.82 -2.63
N LEU A 352 16.34 7.63 -3.06
CA LEU A 352 16.62 6.38 -2.34
C LEU A 352 16.11 5.19 -3.15
N GLY A 353 17.02 4.30 -3.57
CA GLY A 353 16.68 3.10 -4.33
C GLY A 353 17.83 2.11 -4.33
N SER A 354 17.92 1.30 -3.27
CA SER A 354 18.87 0.18 -3.22
C SER A 354 18.10 -1.13 -3.24
N SER A 355 18.32 -1.92 -4.29
CA SER A 355 17.78 -3.26 -4.47
C SER A 355 18.25 -4.19 -3.35
N LEU A 356 17.39 -5.12 -2.92
CA LEU A 356 17.86 -6.30 -2.20
C LEU A 356 16.98 -7.53 -2.47
N SER A 357 17.57 -8.47 -3.18
CA SER A 357 17.11 -9.86 -3.31
C SER A 357 18.23 -10.78 -2.83
N ALA A 358 18.05 -11.50 -1.72
CA ALA A 358 18.88 -12.66 -1.37
C ALA A 358 18.22 -13.51 -0.26
N GLN A 359 18.38 -14.83 -0.37
CA GLN A 359 18.05 -15.82 0.67
C GLN A 359 19.30 -16.19 1.51
N GLN A 360 19.04 -16.84 2.65
CA GLN A 360 19.90 -17.82 3.35
C GLN A 360 21.21 -17.36 4.03
N GLY A 361 21.38 -17.79 5.29
CA GLY A 361 22.61 -18.50 5.68
C GLY A 361 23.38 -18.07 6.95
N LEU A 362 23.13 -18.77 8.07
CA LEU A 362 24.12 -19.18 9.08
C LEU A 362 24.99 -18.15 9.87
N GLY A 363 24.72 -18.06 11.18
CA GLY A 363 25.72 -18.37 12.23
C GLY A 363 26.60 -17.26 12.84
N GLY A 364 26.85 -17.35 14.16
CA GLY A 364 28.12 -16.88 14.76
C GLY A 364 28.05 -15.85 15.91
N GLN A 365 28.31 -16.33 17.13
CA GLN A 365 28.91 -15.66 18.31
C GLN A 365 28.72 -14.15 18.61
N ASN A 366 28.14 -13.89 19.81
CA ASN A 366 28.64 -13.01 20.89
C ASN A 366 29.15 -11.58 20.60
N HIS A 367 28.62 -10.60 21.33
CA HIS A 367 29.36 -9.98 22.45
C HIS A 367 28.43 -9.36 23.51
N LYS A 368 28.85 -9.40 24.79
CA LYS A 368 28.11 -8.88 25.95
C LYS A 368 28.26 -7.36 26.09
N ALA A 369 27.19 -6.70 26.53
CA ALA A 369 27.27 -5.54 27.41
C ALA A 369 26.37 -5.77 28.63
N LYS A 370 26.87 -5.45 29.83
CA LYS A 370 26.16 -5.58 31.12
C LYS A 370 25.70 -4.20 31.57
N SER A 371 24.53 -4.12 32.20
CA SER A 371 24.23 -3.14 33.26
C SER A 371 23.27 -3.79 34.27
N ALA A 372 23.35 -3.39 35.54
CA ALA A 372 22.88 -4.20 36.65
C ALA A 372 22.12 -3.40 37.72
N SER A 373 21.13 -4.07 38.32
CA SER A 373 20.52 -3.82 39.65
C SER A 373 19.67 -5.07 39.97
N HIS A 374 19.93 -5.92 40.97
CA HIS A 374 20.12 -5.67 42.41
C HIS A 374 18.82 -5.08 42.99
N LEU A 375 18.01 -5.78 43.79
CA LEU A 375 18.31 -6.74 44.87
C LEU A 375 17.47 -8.04 44.86
N ASP A 376 18.01 -9.04 45.56
CA ASP A 376 17.39 -10.28 46.07
C ASP A 376 17.27 -10.17 47.59
N GLU A 377 16.28 -10.84 48.20
CA GLU A 377 16.44 -11.37 49.56
C GLU A 377 15.59 -12.63 49.74
N SER A 378 16.28 -13.75 49.76
CA SER A 378 15.74 -15.09 50.00
C SER A 378 15.87 -15.47 51.47
N ASP A 379 14.89 -16.17 52.07
CA ASP A 379 15.22 -17.28 52.98
C ASP A 379 14.02 -18.19 53.32
N PHE A 380 14.11 -19.47 52.93
CA PHE A 380 14.13 -20.63 53.83
C PHE A 380 14.19 -21.92 53.01
N GLY A 381 15.22 -22.72 53.29
CA GLY A 381 15.65 -23.85 52.46
C GLY A 381 14.97 -25.22 52.70
N PRO A 382 15.64 -26.33 52.32
CA PRO A 382 14.99 -27.43 51.59
C PRO A 382 15.02 -28.78 52.32
N LEU A 383 14.23 -29.78 51.87
CA LEU A 383 14.74 -31.16 51.68
C LEU A 383 13.80 -32.16 50.95
N VAL A 384 14.43 -33.13 50.27
CA VAL A 384 13.95 -34.42 49.74
C VAL A 384 12.87 -34.41 48.63
N GLY A 385 13.34 -34.32 47.39
CA GLY A 385 12.84 -35.14 46.28
C GLY A 385 13.93 -36.13 45.87
N ALA A 386 13.58 -37.39 45.61
CA ALA A 386 14.51 -38.43 45.16
C ALA A 386 13.94 -39.17 43.94
N ASP A 387 14.66 -39.06 42.82
CA ASP A 387 14.94 -40.05 41.76
C ASP A 387 13.80 -40.99 41.29
N CYS A 388 13.29 -40.84 40.06
CA CYS A 388 13.79 -41.39 38.78
C CYS A 388 13.02 -42.68 38.37
N GLY A 389 12.73 -43.01 37.10
CA GLY A 389 12.80 -42.30 35.81
C GLY A 389 12.20 -43.18 34.69
N VAL A 390 12.10 -42.67 33.44
CA VAL A 390 12.23 -43.38 32.12
C VAL A 390 11.47 -44.74 31.93
N THR A 391 10.55 -44.98 30.98
CA THR A 391 10.62 -44.80 29.50
C THR A 391 9.23 -44.94 28.83
N ASP A 392 9.08 -44.34 27.64
CA ASP A 392 8.27 -44.65 26.44
C ASP A 392 7.13 -45.70 26.35
N SER A 393 6.22 -45.35 25.41
CA SER A 393 5.49 -46.19 24.42
C SER A 393 4.02 -46.61 24.64
N SER A 394 3.14 -45.96 23.85
CA SER A 394 2.02 -46.49 23.06
C SER A 394 1.36 -47.84 23.41
N PHE A 395 0.07 -47.82 23.78
CA PHE A 395 -1.05 -48.32 22.95
C PHE A 395 -2.41 -47.87 23.54
N GLY A 396 -3.52 -48.07 22.82
CA GLY A 396 -4.86 -47.58 23.20
C GLY A 396 -5.81 -48.61 23.83
N GLU A 397 -7.09 -48.24 23.78
CA GLU A 397 -8.32 -49.01 24.10
C GLU A 397 -8.85 -49.10 25.56
N THR A 398 -9.87 -48.26 25.80
CA THR A 398 -11.21 -48.53 26.39
C THR A 398 -11.41 -49.34 27.69
N SER A 399 -12.46 -48.92 28.40
CA SER A 399 -13.42 -49.77 29.16
C SER A 399 -13.12 -50.20 30.61
N SER A 400 -13.54 -49.32 31.54
CA SER A 400 -14.68 -49.55 32.45
C SER A 400 -14.61 -50.49 33.69
N ILE A 401 -15.14 -49.95 34.81
CA ILE A 401 -15.72 -50.57 36.03
C ILE A 401 -14.83 -51.42 36.97
N SER A 402 -14.58 -50.94 38.21
CA SER A 402 -15.17 -51.54 39.45
C SER A 402 -14.55 -51.11 40.80
N SER A 403 -15.43 -50.76 41.75
CA SER A 403 -15.34 -51.01 43.20
C SER A 403 -14.13 -50.50 44.01
N ILE A 404 -14.17 -49.23 44.41
CA ILE A 404 -13.52 -48.81 45.68
C ILE A 404 -14.47 -49.13 46.84
N LYS A 405 -14.20 -50.22 47.57
CA LYS A 405 -14.78 -50.46 48.89
C LYS A 405 -14.01 -49.65 49.93
N LEU A 406 -14.75 -48.95 50.79
CA LEU A 406 -14.24 -48.25 51.97
C LEU A 406 -13.43 -49.22 52.85
N THR A 407 -12.13 -48.94 53.04
CA THR A 407 -11.31 -49.63 54.03
C THR A 407 -11.54 -49.03 55.41
N ALA A 408 -11.76 -49.90 56.40
CA ALA A 408 -11.96 -49.47 57.78
C ALA A 408 -10.67 -48.84 58.34
N SER A 409 -10.80 -47.63 58.89
CA SER A 409 -9.72 -46.90 59.54
C SER A 409 -9.31 -47.58 60.85
N HIS A 410 -8.25 -48.40 60.80
CA HIS A 410 -7.54 -48.86 62.00
C HIS A 410 -6.77 -47.70 62.62
N PHE A 411 -7.23 -47.20 63.77
CA PHE A 411 -6.39 -46.38 64.64
C PHE A 411 -5.34 -47.27 65.31
N LEU A 412 -4.07 -47.06 64.95
CA LEU A 412 -2.93 -47.67 65.63
C LEU A 412 -2.42 -46.68 66.69
N LEU A 413 -2.44 -47.10 67.97
CA LEU A 413 -1.76 -46.35 69.03
C LEU A 413 -0.24 -46.40 68.81
N THR A 414 0.47 -45.33 69.16
CA THR A 414 1.94 -45.33 69.11
C THR A 414 2.52 -46.20 70.23
N LYS A 415 3.74 -46.73 70.01
CA LYS A 415 4.44 -47.57 70.99
C LYS A 415 4.57 -46.94 72.38
N ASP A 416 4.64 -45.61 72.45
CA ASP A 416 4.72 -44.89 73.73
C ASP A 416 3.37 -44.79 74.44
N GLN A 417 2.25 -44.74 73.71
CA GLN A 417 0.91 -44.83 74.27
C GLN A 417 0.61 -46.25 74.80
N GLU A 418 1.02 -47.30 74.07
CA GLU A 418 0.94 -48.68 74.58
C GLU A 418 1.83 -48.92 75.81
N LYS A 419 2.97 -48.22 75.91
CA LYS A 419 3.85 -48.25 77.08
C LYS A 419 3.22 -47.55 78.29
N ALA A 420 2.64 -46.37 78.09
CA ALA A 420 2.00 -45.59 79.15
C ALA A 420 0.81 -46.33 79.79
N ILE A 421 0.04 -47.10 79.01
CA ILE A 421 -1.11 -47.89 79.51
C ILE A 421 -0.66 -49.15 80.27
N LYS A 422 0.59 -49.62 80.08
CA LYS A 422 1.14 -50.84 80.71
C LYS A 422 2.11 -50.57 81.88
N ALA A 423 2.42 -49.31 82.17
CA ALA A 423 3.27 -48.96 83.30
C ALA A 423 2.47 -49.05 84.62
N MET A 424 2.97 -49.83 85.58
CA MET A 424 2.49 -49.78 86.98
C MET A 424 2.72 -48.36 87.52
N THR A 425 1.77 -47.81 88.28
CA THR A 425 1.99 -46.54 88.96
C THR A 425 2.93 -46.74 90.17
N PRO A 426 3.68 -45.71 90.61
CA PRO A 426 4.60 -45.85 91.75
C PRO A 426 3.91 -46.36 93.04
N GLU A 427 2.66 -45.96 93.28
CA GLU A 427 1.84 -46.45 94.41
C GLU A 427 1.51 -47.96 94.31
N GLN A 428 1.44 -48.52 93.10
CA GLN A 428 1.27 -49.96 92.86
C GLN A 428 2.58 -50.74 93.06
N GLU A 429 3.73 -50.14 92.77
CA GLU A 429 5.04 -50.72 93.10
C GLU A 429 5.29 -50.76 94.62
N GLU A 430 4.98 -49.67 95.33
CA GLU A 430 5.10 -49.63 96.79
C GLU A 430 4.16 -50.62 97.50
N THR A 431 2.91 -50.72 97.05
CA THR A 431 1.95 -51.70 97.63
C THR A 431 2.30 -53.14 97.29
N ALA A 432 2.84 -53.43 96.10
CA ALA A 432 3.38 -54.76 95.78
C ALA A 432 4.61 -55.11 96.64
N SER A 433 5.49 -54.15 96.91
CA SER A 433 6.68 -54.34 97.75
C SER A 433 6.33 -54.56 99.24
N LEU A 434 5.31 -53.86 99.74
CA LEU A 434 4.77 -54.08 101.10
C LEU A 434 4.06 -55.43 101.25
N LEU A 435 3.28 -55.88 100.26
CA LEU A 435 2.65 -57.20 100.27
C LEU A 435 3.66 -58.35 100.12
N SER A 436 4.72 -58.15 99.33
CA SER A 436 5.84 -59.10 99.23
C SER A 436 6.52 -59.29 100.59
N SER A 437 6.77 -58.18 101.31
CA SER A 437 7.40 -58.18 102.65
C SER A 437 6.59 -58.91 103.73
N ILE A 438 5.28 -59.09 103.54
CA ILE A 438 4.39 -59.81 104.47
C ILE A 438 4.36 -61.33 104.17
N SER A 439 4.84 -61.77 103.00
CA SER A 439 4.73 -63.16 102.54
C SER A 439 5.85 -64.11 103.00
N HIS A 440 6.86 -63.63 103.74
CA HIS A 440 8.07 -64.38 104.10
C HIS A 440 8.40 -64.34 105.61
N ALA A 441 7.46 -64.75 106.46
CA ALA A 441 7.75 -65.23 107.82
C ALA A 441 6.62 -66.13 108.36
N PRO A 442 6.86 -67.43 108.65
CA PRO A 442 5.92 -68.26 109.41
C PRO A 442 6.12 -68.08 110.93
N ASP A 443 5.04 -68.26 111.69
CA ASP A 443 4.96 -68.39 113.15
C ASP A 443 5.71 -67.35 114.02
N THR A 444 5.00 -66.29 114.42
CA THR A 444 5.09 -65.80 115.81
C THR A 444 3.81 -65.06 116.25
N ALA A 445 3.56 -65.03 117.56
CA ALA A 445 2.29 -64.62 118.15
C ALA A 445 1.95 -63.13 117.97
N TYR A 446 0.64 -62.83 117.96
CA TYR A 446 0.05 -61.49 117.96
C TYR A 446 0.65 -60.56 119.04
N LEU A 447 1.47 -59.59 118.62
CA LEU A 447 1.75 -58.36 119.35
C LEU A 447 1.75 -57.18 118.36
N PRO A 448 0.99 -56.11 118.60
CA PRO A 448 1.01 -54.92 117.73
C PRO A 448 2.39 -54.24 117.74
N PRO A 449 2.87 -53.69 116.61
CA PRO A 449 4.12 -52.92 116.59
C PRO A 449 4.08 -51.70 117.51
N ALA A 450 5.26 -51.27 117.99
CA ALA A 450 5.38 -50.08 118.83
C ALA A 450 4.90 -48.82 118.07
N GLY A 451 4.00 -48.05 118.68
CA GLY A 451 3.33 -46.88 118.08
C GLY A 451 1.84 -47.09 117.79
N TYR A 452 1.35 -48.33 117.80
CA TYR A 452 -0.07 -48.63 117.59
C TYR A 452 -0.84 -48.60 118.92
N ARG A 453 -1.62 -47.53 119.14
CA ARG A 453 -2.61 -47.48 120.23
C ARG A 453 -3.80 -48.37 119.88
N LEU A 454 -4.17 -49.28 120.77
CA LEU A 454 -5.45 -50.00 120.70
C LEU A 454 -6.59 -48.98 120.74
N VAL A 455 -7.28 -48.85 119.61
CA VAL A 455 -8.42 -47.97 119.42
C VAL A 455 -9.63 -48.62 120.10
N SER A 456 -10.30 -47.92 121.00
CA SER A 456 -11.52 -48.45 121.63
C SER A 456 -12.65 -48.60 120.60
N ASP A 457 -13.64 -49.48 120.84
CA ASP A 457 -14.77 -49.65 119.89
C ASP A 457 -15.50 -48.33 119.59
N SER A 458 -15.55 -47.38 120.52
CA SER A 458 -16.13 -46.06 120.28
C SER A 458 -15.25 -45.20 119.36
N GLU A 459 -13.94 -45.17 119.58
CA GLU A 459 -12.98 -44.48 118.71
C GLU A 459 -12.89 -45.14 117.32
N TRP A 460 -13.04 -46.47 117.23
CA TRP A 460 -13.01 -47.21 115.96
C TRP A 460 -14.28 -46.99 115.15
N ASN A 461 -15.46 -46.96 115.81
CA ASN A 461 -16.69 -46.55 115.15
C ASN A 461 -16.65 -45.09 114.71
N LEU A 462 -16.08 -44.19 115.53
CA LEU A 462 -15.88 -42.79 115.14
C LEU A 462 -14.90 -42.68 113.96
N LEU A 463 -13.81 -43.44 113.94
CA LEU A 463 -12.85 -43.48 112.83
C LEU A 463 -13.48 -44.08 111.56
N GLN A 464 -14.29 -45.14 111.66
CA GLN A 464 -15.07 -45.65 110.53
C GLN A 464 -16.08 -44.61 110.03
N GLN A 465 -16.68 -43.83 110.91
CA GLN A 465 -17.64 -42.80 110.54
C GLN A 465 -16.95 -41.59 109.91
N GLU A 466 -15.77 -41.19 110.41
CA GLU A 466 -14.87 -40.22 109.79
C GLU A 466 -14.38 -40.70 108.43
N VAL A 467 -13.96 -41.96 108.27
CA VAL A 467 -13.57 -42.55 106.98
C VAL A 467 -14.75 -42.63 106.01
N LYS A 468 -15.95 -43.00 106.49
CA LYS A 468 -17.19 -42.94 105.68
C LYS A 468 -17.60 -41.50 105.34
N ASN A 469 -17.26 -40.51 106.16
CA ASN A 469 -17.52 -39.09 105.90
C ASN A 469 -16.48 -38.48 104.97
N ALA A 470 -15.21 -38.84 105.11
CA ALA A 470 -14.11 -38.50 104.21
C ALA A 470 -14.33 -39.14 102.84
N GLY A 471 -14.70 -40.42 102.77
CA GLY A 471 -15.13 -41.07 101.53
C GLY A 471 -16.34 -40.42 100.89
N ARG A 472 -17.31 -39.90 101.68
CA ARG A 472 -18.45 -39.11 101.17
C ARG A 472 -18.10 -37.67 100.76
N LYS A 473 -16.93 -37.15 101.17
CA LYS A 473 -16.39 -35.84 100.75
C LYS A 473 -15.47 -35.96 99.53
N LEU A 474 -14.59 -36.96 99.52
CA LEU A 474 -13.63 -37.27 98.44
C LEU A 474 -14.28 -37.99 97.25
N GLY A 475 -15.35 -38.76 97.48
CA GLY A 475 -16.14 -39.40 96.42
C GLY A 475 -17.10 -38.46 95.67
N ARG A 476 -17.18 -37.18 96.05
CA ARG A 476 -17.86 -36.15 95.26
C ARG A 476 -16.86 -35.57 94.26
N ARG A 477 -17.21 -35.57 92.97
CA ARG A 477 -16.43 -34.88 91.94
C ARG A 477 -16.30 -33.41 92.34
N CYS A 478 -15.09 -32.85 92.25
CA CYS A 478 -14.87 -31.44 92.54
C CYS A 478 -15.64 -30.58 91.52
N ASP A 479 -16.57 -29.73 92.01
CA ASP A 479 -17.43 -28.92 91.15
C ASP A 479 -16.62 -27.96 90.25
N MET A 480 -15.49 -27.44 90.75
CA MET A 480 -14.56 -26.62 89.96
C MET A 480 -13.90 -27.43 88.84
N CYS A 481 -13.41 -28.64 89.14
CA CYS A 481 -12.82 -29.50 88.12
C CYS A 481 -13.86 -29.92 87.07
N SER A 482 -15.11 -30.20 87.48
CA SER A 482 -16.20 -30.51 86.55
C SER A 482 -16.62 -29.30 85.70
N ASN A 483 -16.50 -28.09 86.23
CA ASN A 483 -16.72 -26.85 85.46
C ASN A 483 -15.62 -26.66 84.42
N TYR A 484 -14.34 -26.76 84.81
CA TYR A 484 -13.22 -26.68 83.86
C TYR A 484 -13.22 -27.82 82.83
N GLU A 485 -13.61 -29.03 83.21
CA GLU A 485 -13.82 -30.16 82.29
C GLU A 485 -14.90 -29.83 81.23
N LYS A 486 -16.04 -29.28 81.66
CA LYS A 486 -17.10 -28.82 80.73
C LYS A 486 -16.66 -27.66 79.85
N GLN A 487 -15.91 -26.70 80.38
CA GLN A 487 -15.34 -25.59 79.59
C GLN A 487 -14.33 -26.11 78.56
N LEU A 488 -13.46 -27.04 78.94
CA LEU A 488 -12.50 -27.66 78.02
C LEU A 488 -13.21 -28.47 76.94
N GLN A 489 -14.24 -29.25 77.29
CA GLN A 489 -15.08 -29.97 76.31
C GLN A 489 -15.79 -29.01 75.35
N ALA A 490 -16.30 -27.87 75.84
CA ALA A 490 -16.91 -26.85 74.99
C ALA A 490 -15.89 -26.20 74.04
N ILE A 491 -14.69 -25.87 74.53
CA ILE A 491 -13.59 -25.33 73.72
C ILE A 491 -13.12 -26.37 72.68
N GLN A 492 -12.98 -27.64 73.05
CA GLN A 492 -12.62 -28.73 72.14
C GLN A 492 -13.70 -28.97 71.06
N GLY A 493 -14.98 -28.83 71.42
CA GLY A 493 -16.09 -28.84 70.46
C GLY A 493 -16.00 -27.68 69.48
N GLN A 494 -15.81 -26.46 69.97
CA GLN A 494 -15.62 -25.27 69.13
C GLN A 494 -14.36 -25.35 68.25
N GLU A 495 -13.27 -25.95 68.76
CA GLU A 495 -12.06 -26.22 67.98
C GLU A 495 -12.32 -27.26 66.88
N ALA A 496 -13.10 -28.31 67.15
CA ALA A 496 -13.50 -29.28 66.14
C ALA A 496 -14.39 -28.65 65.04
N GLU A 497 -15.38 -27.85 65.43
CA GLU A 497 -16.25 -27.11 64.50
C GLU A 497 -15.46 -26.14 63.63
N THR A 498 -14.53 -25.37 64.21
CA THR A 498 -13.66 -24.47 63.44
C THR A 498 -12.70 -25.23 62.52
N ARG A 499 -12.13 -26.37 62.96
CA ARG A 499 -11.32 -27.25 62.09
C ARG A 499 -12.13 -27.77 60.90
N ASP A 500 -13.37 -28.19 61.10
CA ASP A 500 -14.23 -28.67 59.99
C ASP A 500 -14.69 -27.53 59.08
N GLN A 501 -14.94 -26.33 59.62
CA GLN A 501 -15.19 -25.14 58.81
C GLN A 501 -13.97 -24.75 57.96
N VAL A 502 -12.74 -24.87 58.50
CA VAL A 502 -11.49 -24.67 57.74
C VAL A 502 -11.33 -25.72 56.64
N LYS A 503 -11.60 -27.00 56.90
CA LYS A 503 -11.60 -28.04 55.84
C LYS A 503 -12.60 -27.71 54.72
N LYS A 504 -13.82 -27.27 55.08
CA LYS A 504 -14.85 -26.89 54.12
C LYS A 504 -14.39 -25.69 53.26
N LEU A 505 -13.79 -24.67 53.88
CA LEU A 505 -13.19 -23.54 53.17
C LEU A 505 -12.04 -23.96 52.25
N GLN A 506 -11.16 -24.88 52.69
CA GLN A 506 -10.08 -25.42 51.86
C GLN A 506 -10.61 -26.20 50.64
N VAL A 507 -11.69 -26.97 50.79
CA VAL A 507 -12.32 -27.68 49.66
C VAL A 507 -12.94 -26.69 48.68
N MET A 508 -13.68 -25.68 49.16
CA MET A 508 -14.27 -24.66 48.29
C MET A 508 -13.18 -23.82 47.59
N LEU A 509 -12.07 -23.51 48.26
CA LEU A 509 -10.94 -22.79 47.67
C LEU A 509 -10.26 -23.61 46.56
N ARG A 510 -10.04 -24.93 46.77
CA ARG A 510 -9.54 -25.82 45.71
C ARG A 510 -10.50 -25.87 44.53
N GLN A 511 -11.79 -26.08 44.77
CA GLN A 511 -12.81 -26.10 43.71
C GLN A 511 -12.86 -24.79 42.91
N ALA A 512 -12.71 -23.65 43.57
CA ALA A 512 -12.64 -22.34 42.92
C ALA A 512 -11.35 -22.18 42.09
N ASN A 513 -10.21 -22.67 42.59
CA ASN A 513 -8.94 -22.63 41.87
C ASN A 513 -8.95 -23.56 40.64
N ASP A 514 -9.42 -24.80 40.79
CA ASP A 514 -9.59 -25.73 39.66
C ASP A 514 -10.54 -25.14 38.59
N GLN A 515 -11.58 -24.43 39.01
CA GLN A 515 -12.50 -23.76 38.09
C GLN A 515 -11.84 -22.56 37.40
N LEU A 516 -11.02 -21.79 38.11
CA LEU A 516 -10.23 -20.70 37.53
C LEU A 516 -9.28 -21.24 36.46
N GLU A 517 -8.53 -22.30 36.74
CA GLU A 517 -7.61 -22.95 35.80
C GLU A 517 -8.32 -23.46 34.53
N ARG A 518 -9.52 -24.05 34.67
CA ARG A 518 -10.37 -24.40 33.51
C ARG A 518 -10.75 -23.17 32.70
N THR A 519 -11.28 -22.12 33.35
CA THR A 519 -11.67 -20.91 32.62
C THR A 519 -10.48 -20.18 31.97
N MET A 520 -9.28 -20.26 32.55
CA MET A 520 -8.06 -19.71 31.94
C MET A 520 -7.62 -20.51 30.71
N THR A 521 -7.69 -21.84 30.76
CA THR A 521 -7.34 -22.69 29.61
C THR A 521 -8.38 -22.61 28.49
N GLU A 522 -9.68 -22.58 28.83
CA GLU A 522 -10.77 -22.30 27.88
C GLU A 522 -10.58 -20.93 27.22
N LYS A 523 -10.27 -19.89 28.00
CA LYS A 523 -9.98 -18.55 27.48
C LYS A 523 -8.79 -18.55 26.51
N GLN A 524 -7.67 -19.18 26.90
CA GLN A 524 -6.48 -19.26 26.06
C GLN A 524 -6.79 -19.95 24.72
N ASN A 525 -7.50 -21.08 24.75
CA ASN A 525 -7.92 -21.81 23.55
C ASN A 525 -8.82 -20.96 22.63
N LEU A 526 -9.69 -20.12 23.19
CA LEU A 526 -10.52 -19.18 22.43
C LEU A 526 -9.69 -18.02 21.84
N GLU A 527 -8.74 -17.46 22.60
CA GLU A 527 -7.81 -16.42 22.11
C GLU A 527 -6.96 -16.96 20.94
N ASP A 528 -6.44 -18.18 21.05
CA ASP A 528 -5.67 -18.84 19.98
C ASP A 528 -6.55 -19.19 18.76
N SER A 529 -7.78 -19.67 18.98
CA SER A 529 -8.72 -19.96 17.88
C SER A 529 -9.13 -18.70 17.11
N VAL A 530 -9.38 -17.58 17.81
CA VAL A 530 -9.66 -16.28 17.20
C VAL A 530 -8.43 -15.75 16.45
N LYS A 531 -7.24 -15.92 17.01
CA LYS A 531 -5.98 -15.53 16.34
C LYS A 531 -5.78 -16.29 15.02
N VAL A 532 -5.92 -17.62 15.03
CA VAL A 532 -5.81 -18.43 13.80
C VAL A 532 -6.89 -18.05 12.78
N GLY A 533 -8.14 -17.83 13.22
CA GLY A 533 -9.20 -17.34 12.35
C GLY A 533 -8.90 -15.98 11.71
N ASN A 534 -8.30 -15.06 12.46
CA ASN A 534 -7.86 -13.75 11.97
C ASN A 534 -6.70 -13.87 10.96
N GLU A 535 -5.73 -14.75 11.22
CA GLU A 535 -4.62 -15.03 10.28
C GLU A 535 -5.13 -15.67 8.97
N GLU A 536 -6.04 -16.65 9.05
CA GLU A 536 -6.69 -17.25 7.88
C GLU A 536 -7.51 -16.25 7.06
N THR A 537 -8.29 -15.39 7.72
CA THR A 537 -9.12 -14.39 7.04
C THR A 537 -8.27 -13.29 6.41
N ALA A 538 -7.21 -12.84 7.09
CA ALA A 538 -6.23 -11.93 6.51
C ALA A 538 -5.53 -12.52 5.27
N ALA A 539 -5.15 -13.80 5.31
CA ALA A 539 -4.60 -14.51 4.15
C ALA A 539 -5.60 -14.60 2.99
N LYS A 540 -6.87 -14.95 3.27
CA LYS A 540 -7.96 -15.00 2.26
C LYS A 540 -8.23 -13.63 1.64
N VAL A 541 -8.26 -12.56 2.44
CA VAL A 541 -8.40 -11.17 1.96
C VAL A 541 -7.22 -10.78 1.08
N SER A 542 -5.99 -11.08 1.50
CA SER A 542 -4.77 -10.75 0.74
C SER A 542 -4.76 -11.44 -0.64
N ALA A 543 -5.12 -12.72 -0.69
CA ALA A 543 -5.25 -13.47 -1.95
C ALA A 543 -6.38 -12.92 -2.86
N LEU A 544 -7.50 -12.47 -2.28
CA LEU A 544 -8.57 -11.82 -3.05
C LEU A 544 -8.14 -10.46 -3.60
N MET A 545 -7.43 -9.64 -2.82
CA MET A 545 -6.88 -8.35 -3.26
C MET A 545 -5.87 -8.54 -4.40
N GLN A 546 -5.00 -9.55 -4.31
CA GLN A 546 -4.08 -9.89 -5.41
C GLN A 546 -4.84 -10.26 -6.68
N ARG A 547 -5.86 -11.14 -6.61
CA ARG A 547 -6.65 -11.51 -7.80
C ARG A 547 -7.44 -10.33 -8.38
N VAL A 548 -7.90 -9.40 -7.55
CA VAL A 548 -8.51 -8.14 -8.03
C VAL A 548 -7.48 -7.33 -8.82
N GLN A 549 -6.29 -7.10 -8.28
CA GLN A 549 -5.22 -6.36 -8.95
C GLN A 549 -4.78 -7.01 -10.29
N GLU A 550 -4.68 -8.34 -10.33
CA GLU A 550 -4.42 -9.12 -11.54
C GLU A 550 -5.56 -8.97 -12.56
N SER A 551 -6.82 -8.97 -12.12
CA SER A 551 -7.97 -8.77 -13.00
C SER A 551 -8.09 -7.34 -13.55
N GLU A 552 -7.73 -6.32 -12.76
CA GLU A 552 -7.72 -4.92 -13.17
C GLU A 552 -6.62 -4.62 -14.19
N THR A 553 -5.42 -5.17 -13.98
CA THR A 553 -4.31 -5.05 -14.94
C THR A 553 -4.60 -5.80 -16.25
N LEU A 554 -5.22 -6.98 -16.17
CA LEU A 554 -5.73 -7.68 -17.36
C LEU A 554 -6.83 -6.87 -18.08
N LEU A 555 -7.77 -6.28 -17.35
CA LEU A 555 -8.81 -5.45 -17.96
C LEU A 555 -8.23 -4.22 -18.66
N GLY A 556 -7.26 -3.53 -18.03
CA GLY A 556 -6.58 -2.39 -18.63
C GLY A 556 -5.80 -2.74 -19.91
N THR A 557 -5.08 -3.86 -19.91
CA THR A 557 -4.37 -4.33 -21.12
C THR A 557 -5.34 -4.73 -22.25
N LEU A 558 -6.46 -5.38 -21.93
CA LEU A 558 -7.51 -5.70 -22.91
C LEU A 558 -8.19 -4.44 -23.48
N GLN A 559 -8.43 -3.42 -22.66
CA GLN A 559 -8.99 -2.14 -23.12
C GLN A 559 -8.03 -1.39 -24.06
N GLN A 560 -6.72 -1.41 -23.76
CA GLN A 560 -5.71 -0.84 -24.64
C GLN A 560 -5.64 -1.61 -25.97
N ALA A 561 -5.52 -2.93 -25.92
CA ALA A 561 -5.48 -3.78 -27.11
C ALA A 561 -6.73 -3.62 -28.00
N PHE A 562 -7.92 -3.50 -27.40
CA PHE A 562 -9.15 -3.20 -28.14
C PHE A 562 -9.12 -1.82 -28.80
N SER A 563 -8.59 -0.81 -28.11
CA SER A 563 -8.45 0.56 -28.63
C SER A 563 -7.49 0.62 -29.81
N ASP A 564 -6.36 -0.10 -29.74
CA ASP A 564 -5.41 -0.22 -30.84
C ASP A 564 -5.97 -1.02 -32.02
N ALA A 565 -6.66 -2.14 -31.77
CA ALA A 565 -7.35 -2.88 -32.83
C ALA A 565 -8.43 -2.05 -33.52
N LYS A 566 -9.17 -1.23 -32.77
CA LYS A 566 -10.15 -0.27 -33.32
C LYS A 566 -9.47 0.81 -34.17
N ARG A 567 -8.35 1.39 -33.70
CA ARG A 567 -7.59 2.38 -34.48
C ARG A 567 -7.05 1.78 -35.78
N ASN A 568 -6.39 0.62 -35.69
CA ASN A 568 -5.84 -0.09 -36.86
C ASN A 568 -6.93 -0.44 -37.90
N THR A 569 -8.12 -0.90 -37.46
CA THR A 569 -9.24 -1.18 -38.37
C THR A 569 -9.84 0.08 -38.98
N GLN A 570 -9.91 1.20 -38.23
CA GLN A 570 -10.31 2.50 -38.78
C GLN A 570 -9.32 3.02 -39.83
N GLU A 571 -8.02 2.87 -39.61
CA GLU A 571 -6.97 3.22 -40.58
C GLU A 571 -7.08 2.35 -41.85
N GLN A 572 -7.28 1.05 -41.71
CA GLN A 572 -7.52 0.15 -42.86
C GLN A 572 -8.78 0.53 -43.64
N MET A 573 -9.89 0.86 -42.97
CA MET A 573 -11.09 1.37 -43.64
C MET A 573 -10.82 2.68 -44.39
N ALA A 574 -10.07 3.61 -43.82
CA ALA A 574 -9.73 4.88 -44.47
C ALA A 574 -8.90 4.66 -45.74
N VAL A 575 -7.93 3.74 -45.72
CA VAL A 575 -7.16 3.34 -46.91
C VAL A 575 -8.06 2.70 -47.98
N LEU A 576 -8.95 1.79 -47.59
CA LEU A 576 -9.89 1.14 -48.52
C LEU A 576 -10.89 2.13 -49.14
N VAL A 577 -11.40 3.09 -48.36
CA VAL A 577 -12.28 4.16 -48.84
C VAL A 577 -11.55 5.04 -49.87
N LYS A 578 -10.32 5.48 -49.55
CA LYS A 578 -9.49 6.27 -50.47
C LYS A 578 -9.16 5.51 -51.75
N SER A 579 -8.83 4.23 -51.64
CA SER A 579 -8.56 3.36 -52.80
C SER A 579 -9.81 3.18 -53.67
N ARG A 580 -10.98 2.96 -53.07
CA ARG A 580 -12.27 2.89 -53.78
C ARG A 580 -12.58 4.20 -54.50
N GLU A 581 -12.34 5.34 -53.87
CA GLU A 581 -12.56 6.68 -54.46
C GLU A 581 -11.63 6.91 -55.65
N GLN A 582 -10.34 6.61 -55.53
CA GLN A 582 -9.39 6.66 -56.65
C GLN A 582 -9.84 5.81 -57.84
N VAL A 583 -10.29 4.57 -57.60
CA VAL A 583 -10.81 3.69 -58.67
C VAL A 583 -12.11 4.23 -59.29
N ALA A 584 -12.99 4.83 -58.48
CA ALA A 584 -14.22 5.45 -58.98
C ALA A 584 -13.94 6.70 -59.84
N ASP A 585 -12.96 7.51 -59.44
CA ASP A 585 -12.51 8.69 -60.20
C ASP A 585 -11.84 8.28 -61.51
N GLU A 586 -10.99 7.26 -61.51
CA GLU A 586 -10.37 6.72 -62.73
C GLU A 586 -11.42 6.12 -63.68
N LEU A 587 -12.41 5.38 -63.16
CA LEU A 587 -13.52 4.85 -63.96
C LEU A 587 -14.35 5.99 -64.57
N SER A 588 -14.64 7.04 -63.79
CA SER A 588 -15.38 8.23 -64.24
C SER A 588 -14.58 9.09 -65.22
N ARG A 589 -13.24 9.08 -65.15
CA ARG A 589 -12.34 9.66 -66.17
C ARG A 589 -12.42 8.86 -67.47
N LEU A 590 -12.21 7.55 -67.41
CA LEU A 590 -12.24 6.67 -68.57
C LEU A 590 -13.61 6.64 -69.27
N GLN A 591 -14.71 6.78 -68.53
CA GLN A 591 -16.04 6.95 -69.10
C GLN A 591 -16.15 8.24 -69.92
N ARG A 592 -15.76 9.40 -69.36
CA ARG A 592 -15.75 10.69 -70.09
C ARG A 592 -14.82 10.68 -71.31
N ASP A 593 -13.64 10.06 -71.19
CA ASP A 593 -12.69 9.93 -72.29
C ASP A 593 -13.28 9.09 -73.44
N ASN A 594 -14.00 8.02 -73.11
CA ASN A 594 -14.67 7.15 -74.08
C ASN A 594 -15.89 7.84 -74.74
N GLU A 595 -16.71 8.55 -73.97
CA GLU A 595 -17.80 9.39 -74.49
C GLU A 595 -17.28 10.49 -75.44
N SER A 596 -16.17 11.14 -75.09
CA SER A 596 -15.48 12.13 -75.93
C SER A 596 -14.96 11.50 -77.23
N LEU A 597 -14.26 10.36 -77.14
CA LEU A 597 -13.78 9.59 -78.30
C LEU A 597 -14.91 9.18 -79.24
N GLN A 598 -16.02 8.65 -78.71
CA GLN A 598 -17.20 8.29 -79.49
C GLN A 598 -17.86 9.52 -80.13
N GLY A 599 -17.93 10.65 -79.41
CA GLY A 599 -18.43 11.93 -79.92
C GLY A 599 -17.62 12.45 -81.09
N LYS A 600 -16.28 12.44 -80.99
CA LYS A 600 -15.37 12.80 -82.09
C LYS A 600 -15.47 11.84 -83.26
N HIS A 601 -15.53 10.53 -83.00
CA HIS A 601 -15.68 9.52 -84.05
C HIS A 601 -16.93 9.79 -84.89
N ARG A 602 -18.06 10.05 -84.23
CA ARG A 602 -19.32 10.44 -84.89
C ARG A 602 -19.16 11.72 -85.71
N LEU A 603 -18.52 12.77 -85.16
CA LEU A 603 -18.25 14.02 -85.87
C LEU A 603 -17.39 13.81 -87.13
N HIS A 604 -16.35 12.98 -87.07
CA HIS A 604 -15.50 12.70 -88.23
C HIS A 604 -16.23 11.87 -89.30
N ILE A 605 -17.14 10.98 -88.92
CA ILE A 605 -18.05 10.30 -89.87
C ILE A 605 -18.96 11.32 -90.55
N GLU A 606 -19.60 12.21 -89.79
CA GLU A 606 -20.47 13.26 -90.32
C GLU A 606 -19.72 14.18 -91.30
N LEU A 607 -18.50 14.62 -90.95
CA LEU A 607 -17.64 15.40 -91.84
C LEU A 607 -17.24 14.64 -93.12
N GLN A 608 -16.91 13.35 -93.02
CA GLN A 608 -16.57 12.52 -94.19
C GLN A 608 -17.78 12.25 -95.11
N GLN A 609 -19.00 12.26 -94.57
CA GLN A 609 -20.25 12.17 -95.33
C GLN A 609 -20.63 13.49 -96.02
N GLN A 610 -20.19 14.63 -95.48
CA GLN A 610 -20.37 15.95 -96.11
C GLN A 610 -19.37 16.21 -97.25
N GLU A 611 -18.29 15.44 -97.36
CA GLU A 611 -17.43 15.45 -98.55
C GLU A 611 -18.22 14.88 -99.76
N ASP A 612 -18.48 15.70 -100.79
CA ASP A 612 -19.15 15.33 -102.06
C ASP A 612 -18.34 14.31 -102.91
N PHE A 613 -18.11 13.13 -102.34
CA PHE A 613 -17.26 12.08 -102.90
C PHE A 613 -18.08 11.07 -103.71
N GLN A 614 -17.81 10.99 -105.01
CA GLN A 614 -18.45 10.03 -105.90
C GLN A 614 -17.77 8.66 -105.79
N MET A 615 -18.51 7.65 -105.32
CA MET A 615 -17.99 6.29 -105.14
C MET A 615 -17.65 5.61 -106.48
N PRO A 616 -16.47 4.97 -106.62
CA PRO A 616 -16.14 4.17 -107.79
C PRO A 616 -16.96 2.86 -107.86
N ASN A 617 -17.57 2.58 -109.02
CA ASN A 617 -18.36 1.36 -109.26
C ASN A 617 -17.51 0.15 -109.71
N THR A 618 -16.27 0.03 -109.23
CA THR A 618 -15.32 -1.04 -109.63
C THR A 618 -14.95 -1.93 -108.44
N GLU A 619 -14.18 -3.01 -108.68
CA GLU A 619 -13.66 -3.91 -107.64
C GLU A 619 -12.88 -3.19 -106.51
N LEU A 620 -12.41 -1.96 -106.77
CA LEU A 620 -11.74 -1.10 -105.78
C LEU A 620 -12.69 -0.52 -104.72
N GLN A 621 -14.01 -0.61 -104.87
CA GLN A 621 -15.00 -0.01 -103.97
C GLN A 621 -14.78 -0.43 -102.50
N GLY A 622 -14.54 -1.72 -102.25
CA GLY A 622 -14.31 -2.24 -100.89
C GLY A 622 -12.99 -1.74 -100.27
N LEU A 623 -11.96 -1.51 -101.08
CA LEU A 623 -10.69 -0.93 -100.61
C LEU A 623 -10.87 0.56 -100.28
N VAL A 624 -11.62 1.30 -101.10
CA VAL A 624 -11.92 2.72 -100.87
C VAL A 624 -12.77 2.92 -99.60
N LEU A 625 -13.74 2.02 -99.33
CA LEU A 625 -14.51 2.04 -98.08
C LEU A 625 -13.61 1.80 -96.86
N ARG A 626 -12.78 0.75 -96.87
CA ARG A 626 -11.86 0.47 -95.76
C ARG A 626 -10.87 1.61 -95.53
N LEU A 627 -10.29 2.18 -96.58
CA LEU A 627 -9.42 3.36 -96.44
C LEU A 627 -10.16 4.60 -95.90
N ARG A 628 -11.45 4.76 -96.21
CA ARG A 628 -12.28 5.84 -95.64
C ARG A 628 -12.57 5.60 -94.15
N GLU A 629 -12.89 4.37 -93.75
CA GLU A 629 -13.04 3.96 -92.34
C GLU A 629 -11.73 4.17 -91.55
N ASP A 630 -10.60 3.70 -92.10
CA ASP A 630 -9.26 3.86 -91.53
C ASP A 630 -8.88 5.34 -91.36
N MET A 631 -9.20 6.20 -92.34
CA MET A 631 -8.98 7.65 -92.23
C MET A 631 -9.80 8.30 -91.11
N VAL A 632 -11.04 7.87 -90.89
CA VAL A 632 -11.88 8.36 -89.78
C VAL A 632 -11.29 7.91 -88.44
N ALA A 633 -10.89 6.64 -88.32
CA ALA A 633 -10.24 6.13 -87.11
C ALA A 633 -8.93 6.86 -86.79
N LEU A 634 -8.10 7.11 -87.82
CA LEU A 634 -6.85 7.86 -87.68
C LEU A 634 -7.08 9.32 -87.27
N ARG A 635 -8.03 10.04 -87.90
CA ARG A 635 -8.42 11.40 -87.49
C ARG A 635 -8.89 11.43 -86.03
N THR A 636 -9.81 10.53 -85.67
CA THR A 636 -10.34 10.41 -84.28
C THR A 636 -9.21 10.20 -83.25
N SER A 637 -8.26 9.31 -83.57
CA SER A 637 -7.14 9.00 -82.68
C SER A 637 -6.15 10.17 -82.56
N ALA A 638 -5.87 10.87 -83.67
CA ALA A 638 -5.01 12.04 -83.69
C ALA A 638 -5.59 13.19 -82.86
N ASP A 639 -6.86 13.55 -83.09
CA ASP A 639 -7.54 14.64 -82.38
C ASP A 639 -7.73 14.35 -80.88
N HIS A 640 -7.89 13.07 -80.49
CA HIS A 640 -7.87 12.67 -79.08
C HIS A 640 -6.46 12.77 -78.47
N MET A 641 -5.42 12.33 -79.18
CA MET A 641 -4.05 12.43 -78.69
C MET A 641 -3.60 13.89 -78.57
N GLU A 642 -3.97 14.76 -79.52
CA GLU A 642 -3.66 16.19 -79.47
C GLU A 642 -4.36 16.87 -78.28
N GLU A 643 -5.64 16.60 -78.02
CA GLU A 643 -6.33 17.11 -76.83
C GLU A 643 -5.74 16.56 -75.53
N LYS A 644 -5.37 15.27 -75.48
CA LYS A 644 -4.72 14.70 -74.31
C LYS A 644 -3.40 15.41 -74.00
N LEU A 645 -2.56 15.66 -75.02
CA LEU A 645 -1.32 16.42 -74.88
C LEU A 645 -1.57 17.88 -74.48
N LYS A 646 -2.62 18.53 -75.01
CA LYS A 646 -3.03 19.88 -74.57
C LYS A 646 -3.45 19.90 -73.11
N ALA A 647 -4.24 18.92 -72.66
CA ALA A 647 -4.68 18.79 -71.27
C ALA A 647 -3.49 18.49 -70.34
N GLU A 648 -2.55 17.64 -70.75
CA GLU A 648 -1.31 17.36 -70.00
C GLU A 648 -0.41 18.60 -69.90
N ILE A 649 -0.27 19.39 -70.98
CA ILE A 649 0.43 20.68 -70.96
C ILE A 649 -0.26 21.69 -70.02
N LEU A 650 -1.60 21.70 -69.97
CA LEU A 650 -2.33 22.57 -69.03
C LEU A 650 -2.16 22.11 -67.59
N PHE A 651 -2.30 20.82 -67.31
CA PHE A 651 -2.10 20.25 -65.98
C PHE A 651 -0.68 20.51 -65.46
N LEU A 652 0.35 20.29 -66.29
CA LEU A 652 1.74 20.58 -65.91
C LEU A 652 1.97 22.09 -65.68
N LYS A 653 1.30 22.98 -66.43
CA LYS A 653 1.33 24.43 -66.16
C LYS A 653 0.65 24.79 -64.84
N GLU A 654 -0.52 24.21 -64.55
CA GLU A 654 -1.25 24.41 -63.29
C GLU A 654 -0.45 23.86 -62.10
N GLN A 655 0.19 22.69 -62.24
CA GLN A 655 1.09 22.13 -61.23
C GLN A 655 2.30 23.04 -60.98
N ILE A 656 2.99 23.48 -62.04
CA ILE A 656 4.13 24.42 -61.92
C ILE A 656 3.67 25.73 -61.26
N GLN A 657 2.49 26.26 -61.62
CA GLN A 657 1.94 27.47 -61.02
C GLN A 657 1.57 27.27 -59.54
N ALA A 658 1.03 26.11 -59.16
CA ALA A 658 0.71 25.78 -57.77
C ALA A 658 2.00 25.57 -56.94
N GLU A 659 2.98 24.86 -57.46
CA GLU A 659 4.31 24.71 -56.84
C GLU A 659 5.02 26.05 -56.70
N GLN A 660 4.92 26.93 -57.70
CA GLN A 660 5.48 28.27 -57.63
C GLN A 660 4.76 29.17 -56.62
N CYS A 661 3.42 29.11 -56.53
CA CYS A 661 2.67 29.81 -55.48
C CYS A 661 3.01 29.26 -54.07
N LEU A 662 3.14 27.94 -53.91
CA LEU A 662 3.60 27.34 -52.64
C LEU A 662 5.03 27.80 -52.29
N LYS A 663 5.92 27.87 -53.28
CA LYS A 663 7.27 28.40 -53.11
C LYS A 663 7.25 29.87 -52.68
N GLU A 664 6.47 30.72 -53.35
CA GLU A 664 6.32 32.14 -53.01
C GLU A 664 5.79 32.32 -51.58
N ASN A 665 4.75 31.56 -51.18
CA ASN A 665 4.23 31.57 -49.80
C ASN A 665 5.29 31.14 -48.76
N LEU A 666 6.17 30.20 -49.11
CA LEU A 666 7.21 29.68 -48.22
C LEU A 666 8.40 30.65 -48.16
N GLU A 667 8.75 31.30 -49.27
CA GLU A 667 9.69 32.43 -49.33
C GLU A 667 9.18 33.61 -48.49
N ASP A 668 7.89 33.97 -48.56
CA ASP A 668 7.26 34.99 -47.72
C ASP A 668 7.26 34.60 -46.23
N THR A 669 7.01 33.33 -45.91
CA THR A 669 7.03 32.84 -44.51
C THR A 669 8.45 32.92 -43.93
N LEU A 670 9.46 32.44 -44.68
CA LEU A 670 10.87 32.55 -44.28
C LEU A 670 11.32 34.02 -44.20
N GLN A 671 10.83 34.89 -45.09
CA GLN A 671 11.11 36.33 -45.02
C GLN A 671 10.52 36.97 -43.75
N LEU A 672 9.30 36.59 -43.34
CA LEU A 672 8.69 37.01 -42.08
C LEU A 672 9.46 36.47 -40.86
N GLU A 673 9.93 35.23 -40.89
CA GLU A 673 10.79 34.67 -39.83
C GLU A 673 12.14 35.41 -39.74
N ILE A 674 12.74 35.74 -40.89
CA ILE A 674 13.97 36.55 -40.97
C ILE A 674 13.73 37.97 -40.44
N GLU A 675 12.58 38.56 -40.72
CA GLU A 675 12.19 39.88 -40.20
C GLU A 675 11.94 39.84 -38.68
N GLY A 676 11.23 38.83 -38.18
CA GLY A 676 11.10 38.56 -36.75
C GLY A 676 12.46 38.37 -36.06
N CYS A 677 13.36 37.58 -36.64
CA CYS A 677 14.74 37.44 -36.14
C CYS A 677 15.50 38.77 -36.12
N LYS A 678 15.31 39.64 -37.13
CA LYS A 678 15.93 40.98 -37.16
C LYS A 678 15.34 41.90 -36.08
N GLU A 679 14.04 41.85 -35.85
CA GLU A 679 13.37 42.59 -34.76
C GLU A 679 13.82 42.11 -33.39
N GLU A 680 13.93 40.78 -33.19
CA GLU A 680 14.52 40.21 -31.98
C GLU A 680 15.95 40.69 -31.78
N ILE A 681 16.83 40.59 -32.79
CA ILE A 681 18.21 41.09 -32.74
C ILE A 681 18.24 42.60 -32.44
N ALA A 682 17.36 43.40 -33.04
CA ALA A 682 17.25 44.82 -32.74
C ALA A 682 16.83 45.07 -31.27
N SER A 683 15.86 44.32 -30.76
CA SER A 683 15.42 44.38 -29.36
C SER A 683 16.53 43.97 -28.39
N PHE A 684 17.28 42.90 -28.69
CA PHE A 684 18.46 42.48 -27.95
C PHE A 684 19.56 43.53 -27.99
N SER A 685 19.77 44.21 -29.13
CA SER A 685 20.74 45.31 -29.23
C SER A 685 20.33 46.51 -28.38
N SER A 686 19.03 46.84 -28.36
CA SER A 686 18.48 47.93 -27.53
C SER A 686 18.57 47.61 -26.03
N LEU A 687 18.19 46.39 -25.65
CA LEU A 687 18.39 45.85 -24.30
C LEU A 687 19.86 45.82 -23.88
N LYS A 688 20.78 45.49 -24.80
CA LYS A 688 22.23 45.57 -24.54
C LYS A 688 22.66 47.02 -24.29
N THR A 689 22.24 47.98 -25.13
CA THR A 689 22.58 49.39 -24.92
C THR A 689 22.01 49.96 -23.61
N GLU A 690 20.80 49.56 -23.21
CA GLU A 690 20.22 49.99 -21.91
C GLU A 690 20.90 49.28 -20.72
N LEU A 691 21.32 48.03 -20.88
CA LEU A 691 22.11 47.30 -19.88
C LEU A 691 23.50 47.93 -19.71
N GLU A 692 24.17 48.33 -20.80
CA GLU A 692 25.40 49.11 -20.76
C GLU A 692 25.18 50.46 -20.07
N ARG A 693 24.08 51.16 -20.37
CA ARG A 693 23.69 52.41 -19.71
C ARG A 693 23.55 52.23 -18.20
N ILE A 694 22.73 51.27 -17.76
CA ILE A 694 22.51 50.94 -16.34
C ILE A 694 23.80 50.47 -15.65
N LYS A 695 24.68 49.74 -16.37
CA LYS A 695 26.01 49.37 -15.86
C LYS A 695 26.81 50.62 -15.51
N THR A 696 26.93 51.57 -16.45
CA THR A 696 27.68 52.81 -16.22
C THR A 696 27.09 53.68 -15.10
N GLU A 697 25.75 53.73 -14.97
CA GLU A 697 25.09 54.43 -13.86
C GLU A 697 25.40 53.76 -12.50
N LYS A 698 25.37 52.42 -12.44
CA LYS A 698 25.69 51.67 -11.22
C LYS A 698 27.16 51.81 -10.83
N GLU A 699 28.08 51.73 -11.79
CA GLU A 699 29.51 51.95 -11.57
C GLU A 699 29.77 53.37 -11.04
N GLN A 700 29.13 54.39 -11.61
CA GLN A 700 29.20 55.77 -11.09
C GLN A 700 28.65 55.89 -9.67
N SER A 701 27.50 55.26 -9.36
CA SER A 701 26.94 55.27 -8.00
C SER A 701 27.86 54.59 -6.98
N GLN A 702 28.48 53.46 -7.34
CA GLN A 702 29.42 52.76 -6.45
C GLN A 702 30.70 53.59 -6.21
N VAL A 703 31.22 54.27 -7.23
CA VAL A 703 32.35 55.19 -7.08
C VAL A 703 32.01 56.37 -6.15
N LEU A 704 30.77 56.87 -6.19
CA LEU A 704 30.30 57.90 -5.26
C LEU A 704 30.17 57.36 -3.83
N ASP A 705 29.56 56.18 -3.64
CA ASP A 705 29.42 55.56 -2.31
C ASP A 705 30.77 55.28 -1.64
N GLU A 706 31.75 54.74 -2.39
CA GLU A 706 33.10 54.48 -1.87
C GLU A 706 33.87 55.78 -1.61
N ARG A 707 33.66 56.83 -2.43
CA ARG A 707 34.20 58.17 -2.16
C ARG A 707 33.65 58.74 -0.86
N ASP A 708 32.35 58.62 -0.61
CA ASP A 708 31.71 59.10 0.62
C ASP A 708 32.14 58.28 1.85
N LYS A 709 32.42 56.98 1.70
CA LYS A 709 33.03 56.15 2.76
C LYS A 709 34.47 56.59 3.04
N ALA A 710 35.29 56.75 2.01
CA ALA A 710 36.68 57.21 2.14
C ALA A 710 36.74 58.60 2.80
N GLN A 711 35.82 59.50 2.44
CA GLN A 711 35.73 60.82 3.07
C GLN A 711 35.30 60.74 4.55
N ARG A 712 34.38 59.84 4.91
CA ARG A 712 34.02 59.58 6.32
C ARG A 712 35.20 59.01 7.13
N LEU A 713 35.89 58.00 6.60
CA LEU A 713 37.08 57.42 7.24
C LEU A 713 38.21 58.44 7.38
N GLN A 714 38.38 59.35 6.41
CA GLN A 714 39.33 60.46 6.54
C GLN A 714 38.93 61.40 7.69
N THR A 715 37.65 61.78 7.81
CA THR A 715 37.21 62.62 8.94
C THR A 715 37.35 61.93 10.29
N GLU A 716 37.10 60.61 10.38
CA GLU A 716 37.33 59.83 11.61
C GLU A 716 38.82 59.75 11.96
N LEU A 717 39.69 59.59 10.96
CA LEU A 717 41.14 59.58 11.13
C LEU A 717 41.66 60.94 11.59
N ASP A 718 41.20 62.04 10.98
CA ASP A 718 41.59 63.41 11.35
C ASP A 718 41.17 63.73 12.79
N VAL A 719 39.96 63.32 13.20
CA VAL A 719 39.48 63.44 14.59
C VAL A 719 40.32 62.58 15.54
N SER A 720 40.64 61.34 15.18
CA SER A 720 41.49 60.45 16.00
C SER A 720 42.91 61.00 16.16
N GLU A 721 43.51 61.51 15.08
CA GLU A 721 44.84 62.15 15.11
C GLU A 721 44.82 63.42 15.98
N GLN A 722 43.73 64.21 15.92
CA GLN A 722 43.55 65.38 16.76
C GLN A 722 43.42 65.02 18.24
N VAL A 723 42.60 64.02 18.59
CA VAL A 723 42.49 63.48 19.96
C VAL A 723 43.84 62.98 20.47
N GLN A 724 44.60 62.30 19.62
CA GLN A 724 45.94 61.81 19.97
C GLN A 724 46.95 62.96 20.18
N LYS A 725 46.93 63.99 19.32
CA LYS A 725 47.71 65.23 19.50
C LYS A 725 47.36 65.93 20.81
N ASP A 726 46.09 66.04 21.16
CA ASP A 726 45.65 66.71 22.38
C ASP A 726 45.95 65.90 23.64
N PHE A 727 45.88 64.56 23.59
CA PHE A 727 46.39 63.69 24.65
C PHE A 727 47.90 63.86 24.87
N VAL A 728 48.69 63.99 23.77
CA VAL A 728 50.13 64.28 23.86
C VAL A 728 50.37 65.65 24.47
N LYS A 729 49.68 66.72 24.04
CA LYS A 729 49.80 68.06 24.66
C LYS A 729 49.43 68.05 26.14
N LEU A 730 48.36 67.34 26.51
CA LEU A 730 47.90 67.23 27.90
C LEU A 730 48.94 66.51 28.76
N SER A 731 49.52 65.40 28.27
CA SER A 731 50.58 64.67 28.98
C SER A 731 51.86 65.51 29.13
N GLN A 732 52.29 66.24 28.10
CA GLN A 732 53.42 67.17 28.17
C GLN A 732 53.15 68.31 29.17
N THR A 733 51.94 68.86 29.16
CA THR A 733 51.54 69.93 30.10
C THR A 733 51.56 69.43 31.54
N LEU A 734 50.97 68.26 31.82
CA LEU A 734 51.04 67.60 33.13
C LEU A 734 52.50 67.37 33.57
N GLN A 735 53.36 66.90 32.67
CA GLN A 735 54.76 66.63 32.97
C GLN A 735 55.56 67.92 33.31
N VAL A 736 55.30 69.03 32.59
CA VAL A 736 55.89 70.35 32.91
C VAL A 736 55.39 70.86 34.27
N GLN A 737 54.12 70.69 34.60
CA GLN A 737 53.57 71.15 35.87
C GLN A 737 54.08 70.32 37.06
N LEU A 738 54.22 69.01 36.89
CA LEU A 738 54.85 68.13 37.90
C LEU A 738 56.32 68.53 38.15
N GLU A 739 57.09 68.85 37.11
CA GLU A 739 58.47 69.31 37.27
C GLU A 739 58.55 70.71 37.90
N ARG A 740 57.60 71.62 37.61
CA ARG A 740 57.46 72.91 38.32
C ARG A 740 57.16 72.74 39.81
N ILE A 741 56.28 71.81 40.18
CA ILE A 741 56.00 71.47 41.59
C ILE A 741 57.25 70.93 42.27
N ARG A 742 58.02 70.08 41.59
CA ARG A 742 59.27 69.50 42.09
C ARG A 742 60.37 70.54 42.34
N GLN A 743 60.40 71.61 41.56
CA GLN A 743 61.39 72.71 41.66
C GLN A 743 60.95 73.87 42.58
N ALA A 744 59.84 73.73 43.31
CA ALA A 744 59.29 74.80 44.13
C ALA A 744 59.82 74.78 45.58
N ASP A 745 60.71 75.72 45.90
CA ASP A 745 61.39 75.84 47.21
C ASP A 745 60.46 76.23 48.39
N SER A 746 59.14 76.37 48.19
CA SER A 746 58.19 76.68 49.27
C SER A 746 56.77 76.17 48.98
N LEU A 747 56.06 75.78 50.05
CA LEU A 747 54.69 75.24 49.99
C LEU A 747 53.67 76.24 49.42
N ASP A 748 53.84 77.53 49.67
CA ASP A 748 52.95 78.56 49.10
C ASP A 748 53.12 78.66 47.57
N ARG A 749 54.33 78.43 47.06
CA ARG A 749 54.62 78.45 45.63
C ARG A 749 54.07 77.20 44.93
N ILE A 750 54.12 76.04 45.58
CA ILE A 750 53.39 74.83 45.14
C ILE A 750 51.88 75.10 45.10
N ARG A 751 51.32 75.78 46.11
CA ARG A 751 49.89 76.10 46.17
C ARG A 751 49.44 77.08 45.07
N VAL A 752 50.29 78.04 44.69
CA VAL A 752 50.06 78.88 43.51
C VAL A 752 50.10 78.06 42.23
N ILE A 753 51.12 77.22 42.02
CA ILE A 753 51.22 76.35 40.82
C ILE A 753 49.99 75.44 40.69
N LEU A 754 49.51 74.86 41.79
CA LEU A 754 48.32 74.02 41.80
C LEU A 754 47.01 74.78 41.52
N ASN A 755 46.89 76.03 41.98
CA ASN A 755 45.74 76.88 41.69
C ASN A 755 45.77 77.45 40.25
N ASP A 756 46.96 77.70 39.70
CA ASP A 756 47.15 78.13 38.31
C ASP A 756 46.96 76.95 37.33
N THR A 757 47.18 75.70 37.76
CA THR A 757 46.74 74.50 37.03
C THR A 757 45.24 74.28 37.14
N ASN A 758 44.48 75.16 36.51
CA ASN A 758 43.09 74.89 36.13
C ASN A 758 43.04 73.75 35.10
N LEU A 759 42.98 72.50 35.58
CA LEU A 759 42.74 71.29 34.78
C LEU A 759 41.26 71.20 34.31
N THR A 760 40.67 72.33 33.91
CA THR A 760 39.27 72.45 33.45
C THR A 760 39.11 72.29 31.94
N ASP A 761 40.19 71.98 31.20
CA ASP A 761 40.19 71.69 29.76
C ASP A 761 39.68 70.27 29.44
N ILE A 762 38.47 69.97 29.89
CA ILE A 762 37.61 68.91 29.35
C ILE A 762 36.33 69.51 28.74
N ASN A 763 35.91 70.71 29.16
CA ASN A 763 34.68 71.38 28.71
C ASN A 763 34.90 72.38 27.55
N GLN A 764 35.97 72.23 26.77
CA GLN A 764 36.25 73.02 25.56
C GLN A 764 36.39 72.17 24.28
N LEU A 765 35.94 70.90 24.32
CA LEU A 765 35.67 70.17 23.09
C LEU A 765 34.38 70.75 22.47
N PRO A 766 34.38 71.13 21.17
CA PRO A 766 33.15 71.53 20.51
C PRO A 766 32.18 70.34 20.46
N GLU A 767 30.89 70.58 20.66
CA GLU A 767 29.84 69.61 20.36
C GLU A 767 29.84 69.33 18.84
N THR A 768 30.29 68.12 18.47
CA THR A 768 30.25 67.57 17.11
C THR A 768 29.32 66.39 17.05
#